data_AF-A0A2N2ED86-F1
#
_entry.id   AF-A0A2N2ED86-F1
#
_cell.length_a   1.000
_cell.length_b   1.000
_cell.length_c   1.000
_cell.angle_alpha   90.00
_cell.angle_beta   90.00
_cell.angle_gamma   90.00
#
_symmetry.space_group_name_H-M   'P 1'
#
loop_
_entity.id
_entity.type
_entity.pdbx_description
1 polymer ?
#
loop_
_entity_poly.entity_id
_entity_poly.type
_entity_poly.pdbx_seq_one_letter_code
_entity_poly.pdbx_strand_id
1 'polypeptide(L)'
;MKKSLVMLLVLVFALSTIISTSTTMASSESFTSIEKEVEYAFIPDDLEQDGQNPITRAEFCKISVTLYDYLKNKSSQQDIASLDTLLENPFSDTSDTYVIKAYSMGIISLSADGKFRPQDPLTLQEKAVMLYNTLLKLDPTLDADMDQQLDLTNADQISPWALKAINYLNTHDILVSNSDNNINSIDTINREDSHEITAKLVEHKLKLDGTLSSIEEELKYDFIPDQLEKNTSEYITREQFCEVIITLYEYLKQTSTDTPLNQTAISTVNPFSDTDNPYVIKAYALGLISGVNNDKFNPKDNITVQEKAVMLYNTLLLLDPKIASDIGRELNCADQEEISPWAIDAITYLNTHNILVIDENNELNPLDTIRTSESHEITAKAVDYQLTNENLLTNYLLFGYHVTASGPINAGEVNKRAPILDRVKLDATNYVQSSPLYASNILDTVSNKASEFYKELNVDAKVSYSGILYSGSITADYGVNSKMNEKEVLIKHVELHPVSEKILECTNEQIKELLSEGFKADLTKLTPKEIFDKYGTHLITRYSLGGRLDLNYKFTNVNNRSESDISVAAKASYAGSKGTVDVHTKELVDELVSNSKLVFRGIGGNGITGTSVDQLNSQYAEWVKTLDDKPDICYVNDFKNSMVPIWELVDDANISQALKDEFDSYVAGANSMINGYDFVYVPAPPTKQYIVDIIVVTDGNNANALAKIPTGYKTVCLNTKIGGDKNVERLEANSGAGGDFIYIAYLLGTDITKAIRDIKILEGGKSGYTKINIDLNRNAGGKYIYLNYSRTIGSPLTAISGYYGEKYSMPAGWSAPSSNMDLNKGAGGKYIYLMLKH
;
A
#
# COMPACT_ATOMS: atom_id res chain seq x y z
N MET A 1 -42.94 -25.45 22.25
CA MET A 1 -42.16 -26.69 22.14
C MET A 1 -41.47 -26.75 20.79
N LYS A 2 -40.13 -26.72 20.81
CA LYS A 2 -39.15 -27.31 19.87
C LYS A 2 -39.58 -27.68 18.42
N LYS A 3 -38.87 -27.03 17.48
CA LYS A 3 -37.79 -27.59 16.60
C LYS A 3 -38.05 -27.75 15.08
N SER A 4 -37.05 -27.21 14.37
CA SER A 4 -36.36 -27.70 13.17
C SER A 4 -36.84 -27.27 11.77
N LEU A 5 -36.12 -26.26 11.25
CA LEU A 5 -35.16 -26.33 10.11
C LEU A 5 -35.53 -27.18 8.88
N VAL A 6 -35.54 -26.57 7.68
CA VAL A 6 -34.67 -26.88 6.50
C VAL A 6 -34.87 -25.81 5.41
N MET A 7 -33.75 -25.48 4.76
CA MET A 7 -33.42 -24.44 3.78
C MET A 7 -33.34 -25.04 2.35
N LEU A 8 -33.76 -24.33 1.28
CA LEU A 8 -33.12 -24.30 -0.07
C LEU A 8 -33.88 -23.40 -1.10
N LEU A 9 -33.28 -22.23 -1.43
CA LEU A 9 -32.77 -21.76 -2.75
C LEU A 9 -33.67 -21.60 -4.04
N VAL A 10 -33.56 -20.36 -4.60
CA VAL A 10 -33.54 -19.86 -6.02
C VAL A 10 -34.82 -19.83 -6.90
N LEU A 11 -35.28 -18.62 -7.31
CA LEU A 11 -35.11 -18.04 -8.67
C LEU A 11 -35.85 -16.69 -8.87
N VAL A 12 -35.05 -15.63 -9.11
CA VAL A 12 -35.13 -14.55 -10.14
C VAL A 12 -36.51 -14.10 -10.67
N PHE A 13 -36.82 -12.80 -10.53
CA PHE A 13 -37.11 -11.90 -11.67
C PHE A 13 -37.02 -10.42 -11.26
N ALA A 14 -36.22 -9.66 -12.02
CA ALA A 14 -35.97 -8.23 -11.90
C ALA A 14 -37.12 -7.38 -12.50
N LEU A 15 -37.29 -6.14 -12.02
CA LEU A 15 -37.28 -4.92 -12.84
C LEU A 15 -37.51 -3.62 -12.02
N SER A 16 -36.47 -2.78 -12.07
CA SER A 16 -36.45 -1.31 -12.17
C SER A 16 -37.20 -0.42 -11.15
N THR A 17 -36.42 0.30 -10.33
CA THR A 17 -36.56 1.76 -10.19
C THR A 17 -35.17 2.39 -9.94
N ILE A 18 -34.83 3.32 -10.83
CA ILE A 18 -33.78 4.34 -10.85
C ILE A 18 -33.06 4.53 -9.49
N ILE A 19 -31.81 4.10 -9.39
CA ILE A 19 -30.86 4.56 -8.37
C ILE A 19 -30.16 5.77 -8.97
N SER A 20 -30.34 6.94 -8.36
CA SER A 20 -29.43 8.06 -8.50
C SER A 20 -28.09 7.61 -7.92
N THR A 21 -27.09 7.39 -8.78
CA THR A 21 -25.73 7.07 -8.36
C THR A 21 -25.11 8.30 -7.72
N SER A 22 -25.12 8.39 -6.39
CA SER A 22 -24.04 9.05 -5.67
C SER A 22 -22.82 8.13 -5.81
N THR A 23 -21.84 8.55 -6.60
CA THR A 23 -20.55 7.89 -6.74
C THR A 23 -19.82 7.98 -5.40
N THR A 24 -19.93 6.94 -4.59
CA THR A 24 -19.05 6.70 -3.44
C THR A 24 -17.61 6.63 -3.96
N MET A 25 -16.69 7.30 -3.28
CA MET A 25 -15.26 7.06 -3.47
C MET A 25 -14.99 5.55 -3.40
N ALA A 26 -14.08 5.07 -4.24
CA ALA A 26 -13.78 3.65 -4.35
C ALA A 26 -13.17 3.14 -3.04
N SER A 27 -13.98 2.53 -2.17
CA SER A 27 -13.52 1.77 -1.00
C SER A 27 -13.24 0.33 -1.43
N SER A 28 -11.97 -0.06 -1.53
CA SER A 28 -11.60 -1.48 -1.62
C SER A 28 -10.27 -1.84 -0.96
N GLU A 29 -9.83 -1.06 0.04
CA GLU A 29 -8.78 -1.51 0.95
C GLU A 29 -9.37 -1.50 2.37
N SER A 30 -9.43 -2.67 3.00
CA SER A 30 -9.69 -2.73 4.44
C SER A 30 -8.48 -2.14 5.16
N PHE A 31 -8.71 -1.20 6.07
CA PHE A 31 -7.69 -0.65 6.95
C PHE A 31 -6.69 -1.71 7.42
N THR A 32 -5.41 -1.38 7.39
CA THR A 32 -4.37 -2.09 8.14
C THR A 32 -4.66 -1.99 9.64
N SER A 33 -4.13 -2.92 10.44
CA SER A 33 -4.28 -2.87 11.92
C SER A 33 -3.75 -1.55 12.50
N ILE A 34 -2.68 -1.01 11.89
CA ILE A 34 -2.05 0.26 12.27
C ILE A 34 -2.99 1.44 12.00
N GLU A 35 -3.65 1.50 10.84
CA GLU A 35 -4.57 2.60 10.52
C GLU A 35 -5.77 2.62 11.49
N LYS A 36 -6.27 1.45 11.93
CA LYS A 36 -7.32 1.36 12.95
C LYS A 36 -6.85 1.83 14.32
N GLU A 37 -5.70 1.37 14.81
CA GLU A 37 -5.18 1.77 16.12
C GLU A 37 -4.79 3.25 16.18
N VAL A 38 -4.25 3.78 15.07
CA VAL A 38 -4.01 5.21 14.89
C VAL A 38 -5.33 5.98 14.92
N GLU A 39 -6.38 5.50 14.24
CA GLU A 39 -7.73 6.08 14.30
C GLU A 39 -8.28 6.14 15.74
N TYR A 40 -8.20 5.04 16.48
CA TYR A 40 -8.65 4.95 17.88
C TYR A 40 -7.84 5.80 18.87
N ALA A 41 -6.60 6.17 18.54
CA ALA A 41 -5.73 6.92 19.45
C ALA A 41 -6.10 8.41 19.58
N PHE A 42 -6.79 9.00 18.61
CA PHE A 42 -7.10 10.44 18.62
C PHE A 42 -8.52 10.80 18.15
N ILE A 43 -9.28 9.88 17.56
CA ILE A 43 -10.68 10.15 17.21
C ILE A 43 -11.55 10.01 18.47
N PRO A 44 -12.31 11.05 18.84
CA PRO A 44 -13.20 10.98 20.00
C PRO A 44 -14.31 9.94 19.85
N ASP A 45 -14.53 9.11 20.88
CA ASP A 45 -15.50 8.00 20.91
C ASP A 45 -16.94 8.40 20.51
N ASP A 46 -17.35 9.65 20.75
CA ASP A 46 -18.66 10.17 20.36
C ASP A 46 -18.83 10.34 18.84
N LEU A 47 -17.75 10.19 18.06
CA LEU A 47 -17.74 10.33 16.60
C LEU A 47 -17.64 8.98 15.86
N GLU A 48 -17.53 7.86 16.56
CA GLU A 48 -17.44 6.51 15.97
C GLU A 48 -18.81 5.94 15.54
N GLN A 49 -19.91 6.51 16.00
CA GLN A 49 -21.26 6.04 15.68
C GLN A 49 -21.81 6.70 14.40
N ASP A 50 -22.61 5.94 13.64
CA ASP A 50 -23.27 6.38 12.41
C ASP A 50 -22.30 6.89 11.31
N GLY A 51 -21.33 6.06 10.92
CA GLY A 51 -20.25 6.38 9.97
C GLY A 51 -20.70 6.93 8.60
N GLN A 52 -21.92 6.61 8.18
CA GLN A 52 -22.50 7.06 6.90
C GLN A 52 -23.06 8.49 6.94
N ASN A 53 -23.20 9.09 8.13
CA ASN A 53 -23.64 10.48 8.26
C ASN A 53 -22.50 11.45 7.91
N PRO A 54 -22.81 12.62 7.32
CA PRO A 54 -21.83 13.67 7.11
C PRO A 54 -21.18 14.13 8.42
N ILE A 55 -19.87 14.36 8.40
CA ILE A 55 -19.18 14.96 9.53
C ILE A 55 -19.41 16.47 9.58
N THR A 56 -19.67 17.01 10.77
CA THR A 56 -19.92 18.45 10.96
C THR A 56 -18.62 19.23 11.16
N ARG A 57 -18.70 20.55 10.94
CA ARG A 57 -17.58 21.49 11.13
C ARG A 57 -17.02 21.48 12.55
N ALA A 58 -17.87 21.40 13.57
CA ALA A 58 -17.43 21.37 14.97
C ALA A 58 -16.78 20.04 15.34
N GLU A 59 -17.35 18.92 14.90
CA GLU A 59 -16.79 17.59 15.12
C GLU A 59 -15.37 17.49 14.51
N PHE A 60 -15.17 18.01 13.30
CA PHE A 60 -13.85 17.99 12.69
C PHE A 60 -12.84 18.99 13.31
N CYS A 61 -13.30 20.07 13.94
CA CYS A 61 -12.43 20.93 14.76
C CYS A 61 -11.91 20.17 15.98
N LYS A 62 -12.78 19.36 16.62
CA LYS A 62 -12.39 18.47 17.72
C LYS A 62 -11.32 17.49 17.25
N ILE A 63 -11.53 16.80 16.13
CA ILE A 63 -10.53 15.88 15.53
C ILE A 63 -9.21 16.61 15.24
N SER A 64 -9.25 17.78 14.59
CA SER A 64 -8.03 18.51 14.19
C SER A 64 -7.19 18.97 15.40
N VAL A 65 -7.85 19.42 16.48
CA VAL A 65 -7.17 19.83 17.72
C VAL A 65 -6.63 18.63 18.47
N THR A 66 -7.40 17.55 18.62
CA THR A 66 -6.93 16.32 19.27
C THR A 66 -5.77 15.70 18.49
N LEU A 67 -5.84 15.70 17.16
CA LEU A 67 -4.77 15.24 16.28
C LEU A 67 -3.48 16.06 16.48
N TYR A 68 -3.60 17.39 16.55
CA TYR A 68 -2.46 18.25 16.82
C TYR A 68 -1.81 17.90 18.17
N ASP A 69 -2.60 17.77 19.22
CA ASP A 69 -2.11 17.43 20.56
C ASP A 69 -1.42 16.05 20.57
N TYR A 70 -2.05 15.06 19.92
CA TYR A 70 -1.51 13.71 19.77
C TYR A 70 -0.16 13.71 19.05
N LEU A 71 -0.07 14.31 17.86
CA LEU A 71 1.15 14.35 17.06
C LEU A 71 2.26 15.16 17.73
N LYS A 72 1.93 16.29 18.36
CA LYS A 72 2.90 17.12 19.07
C LYS A 72 3.53 16.38 20.25
N ASN A 73 2.73 15.63 21.01
CA ASN A 73 3.22 14.80 22.12
C ASN A 73 4.14 13.68 21.64
N LYS A 74 3.89 13.12 20.44
CA LYS A 74 4.76 12.10 19.83
C LYS A 74 6.05 12.70 19.23
N SER A 75 6.05 13.97 18.82
CA SER A 75 7.23 14.63 18.25
C SER A 75 8.13 15.34 19.26
N SER A 76 7.74 15.54 20.53
CA SER A 76 8.55 16.24 21.55
C SER A 76 8.18 15.85 23.00
N GLN A 77 9.13 15.28 23.76
CA GLN A 77 9.06 15.19 25.24
C GLN A 77 9.27 16.58 25.86
N GLN A 78 8.22 17.40 25.90
CA GLN A 78 8.20 18.62 26.72
C GLN A 78 6.79 18.93 27.20
N ASP A 79 6.67 19.22 28.49
CA ASP A 79 5.44 19.59 29.19
C ASP A 79 4.53 20.52 28.38
N ILE A 80 3.29 20.08 28.12
CA ILE A 80 2.24 20.96 27.61
C ILE A 80 1.87 21.94 28.73
N ALA A 81 2.20 23.21 28.54
CA ALA A 81 1.47 24.28 29.20
C ALA A 81 0.00 24.16 28.76
N SER A 82 -0.90 23.83 29.69
CA SER A 82 -2.34 23.86 29.44
C SER A 82 -2.70 25.21 28.81
N LEU A 83 -3.31 25.17 27.63
CA LEU A 83 -3.99 26.33 27.03
C LEU A 83 -5.29 26.62 27.81
N ASP A 84 -5.18 26.79 29.13
CA ASP A 84 -6.21 27.29 30.05
C ASP A 84 -6.20 28.82 30.12
N THR A 85 -5.66 29.47 29.08
CA THR A 85 -5.81 30.93 28.93
C THR A 85 -7.19 31.22 28.35
N LEU A 86 -7.85 32.26 28.88
CA LEU A 86 -9.13 32.78 28.38
C LEU A 86 -8.98 33.19 26.91
N LEU A 87 -9.30 32.26 26.00
CA LEU A 87 -9.36 32.54 24.56
C LEU A 87 -10.60 33.42 24.29
N GLU A 88 -10.39 34.57 23.65
CA GLU A 88 -11.49 35.40 23.18
C GLU A 88 -12.28 34.63 22.12
N ASN A 89 -13.58 34.41 22.35
CA ASN A 89 -14.45 33.75 21.38
C ASN A 89 -14.82 34.73 20.26
N PRO A 90 -14.34 34.54 19.02
CA PRO A 90 -14.66 35.43 17.90
C PRO A 90 -16.02 35.10 17.26
N PHE A 91 -16.65 33.99 17.65
CA PHE A 91 -17.84 33.47 17.00
C PHE A 91 -19.11 33.84 17.77
N SER A 92 -20.13 34.24 17.02
CA SER A 92 -21.44 34.62 17.58
C SER A 92 -22.41 33.45 17.75
N ASP A 93 -22.14 32.30 17.12
CA ASP A 93 -23.06 31.17 16.98
C ASP A 93 -22.54 29.85 17.58
N THR A 94 -21.38 29.87 18.24
CA THR A 94 -20.84 28.73 18.97
C THR A 94 -20.01 29.17 20.17
N SER A 95 -20.04 28.36 21.23
CA SER A 95 -19.15 28.48 22.38
C SER A 95 -18.30 27.22 22.55
N ASP A 96 -18.22 26.38 21.52
CA ASP A 96 -17.45 25.14 21.52
C ASP A 96 -15.96 25.45 21.68
N THR A 97 -15.35 24.86 22.71
CA THR A 97 -13.96 25.12 23.08
C THR A 97 -12.97 24.60 22.04
N TYR A 98 -13.27 23.50 21.33
CA TYR A 98 -12.43 22.98 20.27
C TYR A 98 -12.47 23.86 19.03
N VAL A 99 -13.64 24.44 18.71
CA VAL A 99 -13.75 25.43 17.63
C VAL A 99 -12.93 26.67 17.94
N ILE A 100 -13.03 27.19 19.17
CA ILE A 100 -12.25 28.36 19.61
C ILE A 100 -10.74 28.06 19.58
N LYS A 101 -10.33 26.87 20.04
CA LYS A 101 -8.93 26.42 19.98
C LYS A 101 -8.43 26.30 18.53
N ALA A 102 -9.17 25.62 17.66
CA ALA A 102 -8.83 25.49 16.24
C ALA A 102 -8.65 26.86 15.56
N TYR A 103 -9.49 27.84 15.90
CA TYR A 103 -9.34 29.21 15.42
C TYR A 103 -8.05 29.87 15.94
N SER A 104 -7.80 29.79 17.25
CA SER A 104 -6.59 30.36 17.86
C SER A 104 -5.29 29.76 17.30
N MET A 105 -5.35 28.51 16.82
CA MET A 105 -4.22 27.81 16.22
C MET A 105 -4.01 28.16 14.75
N GLY A 106 -5.00 28.78 14.09
CA GLY A 106 -5.00 29.05 12.66
C GLY A 106 -5.47 27.87 11.80
N ILE A 107 -6.04 26.83 12.40
CA ILE A 107 -6.59 25.66 11.68
C ILE A 107 -7.84 26.09 10.89
N ILE A 108 -8.69 26.91 11.51
CA ILE A 108 -9.90 27.47 10.88
C ILE A 108 -9.84 29.01 10.83
N SER A 109 -10.63 29.60 9.93
CA SER A 109 -10.72 31.05 9.73
C SER A 109 -12.08 31.62 10.12
N LEU A 110 -12.13 32.91 10.48
CA LEU A 110 -13.36 33.64 10.79
C LEU A 110 -14.06 34.08 9.49
N SER A 111 -15.36 33.78 9.40
CA SER A 111 -16.22 34.22 8.30
C SER A 111 -16.57 35.72 8.42
N ALA A 112 -16.89 36.35 7.29
CA ALA A 112 -17.24 37.78 7.25
C ALA A 112 -18.49 38.14 8.09
N ASP A 113 -19.36 37.17 8.37
CA ASP A 113 -20.55 37.36 9.19
C ASP A 113 -20.37 36.99 10.68
N GLY A 114 -19.15 36.65 11.09
CA GLY A 114 -18.81 36.32 12.48
C GLY A 114 -19.45 35.02 12.98
N LYS A 115 -19.78 34.09 12.07
CA LYS A 115 -20.46 32.82 12.35
C LYS A 115 -19.68 31.62 11.87
N PHE A 116 -19.47 30.63 12.73
CA PHE A 116 -18.75 29.40 12.42
C PHE A 116 -19.63 28.32 11.74
N ARG A 117 -20.91 28.27 12.10
CA ARG A 117 -21.91 27.26 11.68
C ARG A 117 -21.51 25.83 12.10
N PRO A 118 -21.46 25.54 13.42
CA PRO A 118 -20.87 24.31 13.95
C PRO A 118 -21.50 23.00 13.46
N GLN A 119 -22.78 23.03 13.08
CA GLN A 119 -23.57 21.84 12.70
C GLN A 119 -23.64 21.61 11.18
N ASP A 120 -23.09 22.53 10.38
CA ASP A 120 -23.09 22.35 8.92
C ASP A 120 -22.12 21.21 8.56
N PRO A 121 -22.45 20.38 7.55
CA PRO A 121 -21.55 19.33 7.07
C PRO A 121 -20.32 19.93 6.39
N LEU A 122 -19.18 19.25 6.48
CA LEU A 122 -17.94 19.65 5.81
C LEU A 122 -17.84 19.07 4.40
N THR A 123 -17.35 19.90 3.48
CA THR A 123 -16.89 19.45 2.17
C THR A 123 -15.47 18.89 2.24
N LEU A 124 -15.11 18.02 1.31
CA LEU A 124 -13.76 17.45 1.22
C LEU A 124 -12.66 18.52 1.11
N GLN A 125 -12.89 19.60 0.36
CA GLN A 125 -11.92 20.70 0.23
C GLN A 125 -11.72 21.50 1.54
N GLU A 126 -12.77 21.70 2.33
CA GLU A 126 -12.64 22.37 3.63
C GLU A 126 -11.88 21.50 4.63
N LYS A 127 -12.18 20.21 4.62
CA LYS A 127 -11.49 19.21 5.42
C LYS A 127 -9.99 19.14 5.08
N ALA A 128 -9.67 19.04 3.79
CA ALA A 128 -8.29 19.01 3.32
C ALA A 128 -7.48 20.19 3.83
N VAL A 129 -8.08 21.39 3.82
CA VAL A 129 -7.45 22.61 4.35
C VAL A 129 -7.26 22.55 5.86
N MET A 130 -8.25 22.08 6.62
CA MET A 130 -8.11 21.93 8.07
C MET A 130 -6.99 20.95 8.43
N LEU A 131 -6.88 19.82 7.72
CA LEU A 131 -5.80 18.84 7.91
C LEU A 131 -4.42 19.42 7.55
N TYR A 132 -4.32 20.08 6.39
CA TYR A 132 -3.08 20.71 5.95
C TYR A 132 -2.63 21.83 6.90
N ASN A 133 -3.56 22.66 7.39
CA ASN A 133 -3.25 23.68 8.39
C ASN A 133 -2.81 23.08 9.73
N THR A 134 -3.36 21.93 10.10
CA THR A 134 -2.93 21.18 11.29
C THR A 134 -1.48 20.72 11.15
N LEU A 135 -1.11 20.18 9.97
CA LEU A 135 0.28 19.83 9.66
C LEU A 135 1.20 21.04 9.65
N LEU A 136 0.82 22.14 8.99
CA LEU A 136 1.59 23.39 8.99
C LEU A 136 1.84 23.94 10.40
N LYS A 137 0.90 23.68 11.33
CA LYS A 137 1.05 24.10 12.72
C LYS A 137 2.07 23.26 13.47
N LEU A 138 2.22 21.99 13.11
CA LEU A 138 3.22 21.07 13.65
C LEU A 138 4.59 21.31 13.01
N ASP A 139 4.60 21.53 11.70
CA ASP A 139 5.80 21.78 10.90
C ASP A 139 5.58 22.98 9.94
N PRO A 140 5.99 24.19 10.34
CA PRO A 140 5.89 25.37 9.51
C PRO A 140 6.74 25.32 8.23
N THR A 141 7.71 24.39 8.12
CA THR A 141 8.60 24.29 6.96
C THR A 141 7.93 23.62 5.76
N LEU A 142 6.81 22.92 5.98
CA LEU A 142 5.96 22.29 4.97
C LEU A 142 5.49 23.26 3.86
N ASP A 143 5.43 24.56 4.17
CA ASP A 143 4.95 25.59 3.25
C ASP A 143 5.94 25.87 2.10
N ALA A 144 7.22 25.53 2.27
CA ALA A 144 8.34 25.92 1.41
C ALA A 144 8.61 25.01 0.20
N ASP A 145 8.10 23.77 0.21
CA ASP A 145 8.47 22.71 -0.77
C ASP A 145 7.46 22.50 -1.92
N MET A 146 6.41 23.32 -2.03
CA MET A 146 5.31 23.09 -2.97
C MET A 146 5.34 24.00 -4.20
N ASP A 147 6.09 23.62 -5.23
CA ASP A 147 6.08 24.25 -6.57
C ASP A 147 5.42 23.38 -7.67
N GLN A 148 4.94 22.17 -7.34
CA GLN A 148 4.29 21.29 -8.33
C GLN A 148 2.77 21.48 -8.38
N GLN A 149 2.29 21.84 -9.57
CA GLN A 149 0.88 21.86 -9.94
C GLN A 149 0.48 20.47 -10.46
N LEU A 150 -0.51 19.83 -9.83
CA LEU A 150 -1.05 18.54 -10.28
C LEU A 150 -1.83 18.68 -11.61
N ASP A 151 -1.81 17.60 -12.40
CA ASP A 151 -2.62 17.43 -13.62
C ASP A 151 -3.98 16.77 -13.29
N LEU A 152 -4.75 17.34 -12.35
CA LEU A 152 -6.10 16.86 -12.03
C LEU A 152 -7.06 17.26 -13.15
N THR A 153 -7.82 16.29 -13.68
CA THR A 153 -8.73 16.50 -14.82
C THR A 153 -9.85 17.51 -14.48
N ASN A 154 -10.20 17.66 -13.19
CA ASN A 154 -11.19 18.61 -12.68
C ASN A 154 -10.61 19.68 -11.73
N ALA A 155 -9.33 20.07 -11.90
CA ALA A 155 -8.68 21.08 -11.05
C ALA A 155 -9.43 22.41 -10.98
N ASP A 156 -10.18 22.77 -12.03
CA ASP A 156 -11.00 23.98 -12.13
C ASP A 156 -12.22 23.98 -11.17
N GLN A 157 -12.60 22.83 -10.64
CA GLN A 157 -13.66 22.68 -9.64
C GLN A 157 -13.17 22.87 -8.20
N ILE A 158 -11.86 22.88 -7.98
CA ILE A 158 -11.25 23.08 -6.65
C ILE A 158 -11.12 24.58 -6.39
N SER A 159 -11.59 25.03 -5.24
CA SER A 159 -11.47 26.45 -4.88
C SER A 159 -9.99 26.85 -4.77
N PRO A 160 -9.58 28.05 -5.23
CA PRO A 160 -8.17 28.48 -5.18
C PRO A 160 -7.54 28.43 -3.78
N TRP A 161 -8.34 28.65 -2.73
CA TRP A 161 -7.89 28.59 -1.34
C TRP A 161 -7.64 27.17 -0.82
N ALA A 162 -8.22 26.15 -1.47
CA ALA A 162 -8.07 24.74 -1.09
C ALA A 162 -7.04 23.98 -1.93
N LEU A 163 -6.65 24.54 -3.08
CA LEU A 163 -5.79 23.88 -4.06
C LEU A 163 -4.46 23.41 -3.46
N LYS A 164 -3.83 24.24 -2.61
CA LYS A 164 -2.56 23.87 -1.97
C LYS A 164 -2.71 22.64 -1.08
N ALA A 165 -3.74 22.62 -0.23
CA ALA A 165 -4.00 21.50 0.67
C ALA A 165 -4.34 20.21 -0.09
N ILE A 166 -5.22 20.29 -1.10
CA ILE A 166 -5.59 19.13 -1.93
C ILE A 166 -4.37 18.58 -2.66
N ASN A 167 -3.52 19.44 -3.21
CA ASN A 167 -2.30 19.01 -3.88
C ASN A 167 -1.39 18.25 -2.93
N TYR A 168 -1.14 18.80 -1.74
CA TYR A 168 -0.28 18.16 -0.75
C TYR A 168 -0.79 16.77 -0.37
N LEU A 169 -2.09 16.65 -0.05
CA LEU A 169 -2.65 15.36 0.36
C LEU A 169 -2.64 14.33 -0.78
N ASN A 170 -2.83 14.77 -2.03
CA ASN A 170 -2.82 13.86 -3.17
C ASN A 170 -1.40 13.40 -3.56
N THR A 171 -0.40 14.28 -3.54
CA THR A 171 0.99 13.89 -3.88
C THR A 171 1.62 12.93 -2.87
N HIS A 172 1.04 12.81 -1.69
CA HIS A 172 1.51 11.93 -0.61
C HIS A 172 0.57 10.74 -0.38
N ASP A 173 -0.31 10.43 -1.34
CA ASP A 173 -1.25 9.31 -1.31
C ASP A 173 -2.24 9.31 -0.12
N ILE A 174 -2.40 10.46 0.56
CA ILE A 174 -3.37 10.64 1.66
C ILE A 174 -4.78 10.82 1.09
N LEU A 175 -4.90 11.55 -0.02
CA LEU A 175 -6.15 11.76 -0.75
C LEU A 175 -6.01 11.25 -2.19
N VAL A 176 -6.60 10.09 -2.48
CA VAL A 176 -6.42 9.44 -3.79
C VAL A 176 -7.43 9.95 -4.82
N SER A 177 -6.95 10.30 -6.01
CA SER A 177 -7.80 10.63 -7.15
C SER A 177 -8.40 9.36 -7.77
N ASN A 178 -9.59 9.45 -8.35
CA ASN A 178 -10.20 8.28 -9.01
C ASN A 178 -9.45 7.90 -10.31
N SER A 179 -9.88 6.82 -10.97
CA SER A 179 -9.25 6.32 -12.20
C SER A 179 -9.17 7.33 -13.36
N ASP A 180 -9.95 8.40 -13.32
CA ASP A 180 -9.97 9.50 -14.30
C ASP A 180 -9.13 10.71 -13.85
N ASN A 181 -8.35 10.55 -12.78
CA ASN A 181 -7.58 11.60 -12.10
C ASN A 181 -8.44 12.78 -11.61
N ASN A 182 -9.65 12.48 -11.13
CA ASN A 182 -10.56 13.46 -10.54
C ASN A 182 -10.63 13.33 -9.02
N ILE A 183 -10.80 14.47 -8.33
CA ILE A 183 -11.14 14.54 -6.91
C ILE A 183 -12.46 15.26 -6.76
N ASN A 184 -13.47 14.59 -6.18
CA ASN A 184 -14.77 15.22 -5.94
C ASN A 184 -14.73 16.11 -4.69
N SER A 185 -14.07 17.25 -4.82
CA SER A 185 -13.65 18.12 -3.71
C SER A 185 -14.79 18.94 -3.07
N ILE A 186 -15.94 19.04 -3.74
CA ILE A 186 -17.09 19.86 -3.30
C ILE A 186 -18.16 19.07 -2.54
N ASP A 187 -18.12 17.74 -2.61
CA ASP A 187 -19.11 16.91 -1.94
C ASP A 187 -18.83 16.83 -0.43
N THR A 188 -19.92 16.66 0.33
CA THR A 188 -19.85 16.41 1.76
C THR A 188 -19.28 15.02 2.01
N ILE A 189 -18.39 14.92 2.99
CA ILE A 189 -17.75 13.66 3.36
C ILE A 189 -18.47 13.03 4.56
N ASN A 190 -18.66 11.71 4.53
CA ASN A 190 -19.19 10.97 5.67
C ASN A 190 -18.10 10.81 6.76
N ARG A 191 -18.47 10.37 7.96
CA ARG A 191 -17.52 10.22 9.08
C ARG A 191 -16.45 9.16 8.80
N GLU A 192 -16.83 8.03 8.22
CA GLU A 192 -15.94 6.90 7.93
C GLU A 192 -14.81 7.27 6.95
N ASP A 193 -15.16 7.77 5.77
CA ASP A 193 -14.22 8.32 4.79
C ASP A 193 -13.41 9.47 5.40
N SER A 194 -14.02 10.19 6.35
CA SER A 194 -13.33 11.27 7.03
C SER A 194 -12.22 10.77 7.97
N HIS A 195 -12.48 9.70 8.69
CA HIS A 195 -11.51 9.11 9.59
C HIS A 195 -10.35 8.49 8.80
N GLU A 196 -10.65 7.80 7.69
CA GLU A 196 -9.65 7.15 6.84
C GLU A 196 -8.57 8.12 6.33
N ILE A 197 -8.98 9.23 5.72
CA ILE A 197 -8.03 10.24 5.22
C ILE A 197 -7.23 10.85 6.37
N THR A 198 -7.80 10.93 7.57
CA THR A 198 -7.10 11.48 8.74
C THR A 198 -6.06 10.48 9.26
N ALA A 199 -6.38 9.18 9.30
CA ALA A 199 -5.45 8.11 9.67
C ALA A 199 -4.26 8.02 8.69
N LYS A 200 -4.53 8.07 7.37
CA LYS A 200 -3.48 8.11 6.33
C LYS A 200 -2.53 9.30 6.50
N LEU A 201 -3.05 10.46 6.89
CA LEU A 201 -2.24 11.64 7.18
C LEU A 201 -1.34 11.44 8.41
N VAL A 202 -1.85 10.82 9.46
CA VAL A 202 -1.07 10.52 10.67
C VAL A 202 0.06 9.55 10.33
N GLU A 203 -0.24 8.46 9.63
CA GLU A 203 0.76 7.50 9.19
C GLU A 203 1.84 8.18 8.34
N HIS A 204 1.44 9.02 7.37
CA HIS A 204 2.38 9.80 6.56
C HIS A 204 3.30 10.69 7.43
N LYS A 205 2.74 11.39 8.42
CA LYS A 205 3.53 12.25 9.31
C LYS A 205 4.49 11.45 10.19
N LEU A 206 4.04 10.34 10.76
CA LEU A 206 4.87 9.45 11.58
C LEU A 206 5.99 8.78 10.77
N LYS A 207 5.74 8.49 9.48
CA LYS A 207 6.78 8.04 8.53
C LYS A 207 7.83 9.11 8.30
N LEU A 208 7.42 10.36 8.06
CA LEU A 208 8.35 11.48 7.87
C LEU A 208 9.20 11.74 9.12
N ASP A 209 8.63 11.59 10.31
CA ASP A 209 9.32 11.80 11.58
C ASP A 209 10.17 10.60 12.03
N GLY A 210 10.10 9.46 11.33
CA GLY A 210 10.80 8.22 11.71
C GLY A 210 10.27 7.56 12.99
N THR A 211 9.13 8.01 13.52
CA THR A 211 8.50 7.50 14.75
C THR A 211 7.55 6.33 14.49
N LEU A 212 7.13 6.12 13.23
CA LEU A 212 6.26 5.00 12.89
C LEU A 212 6.87 3.65 13.27
N SER A 213 8.17 3.44 13.06
CA SER A 213 8.85 2.19 13.43
C SER A 213 8.83 1.90 14.93
N SER A 214 8.86 2.94 15.77
CA SER A 214 8.77 2.80 17.23
C SER A 214 7.34 2.51 17.69
N ILE A 215 6.34 3.05 16.99
CA ILE A 215 4.93 2.73 17.22
C ILE A 215 4.62 1.31 16.71
N GLU A 216 5.13 0.89 15.57
CA GLU A 216 5.05 -0.49 15.09
C GLU A 216 5.71 -1.49 16.07
N GLU A 217 6.81 -1.08 16.72
CA GLU A 217 7.40 -1.83 17.85
C GLU A 217 6.50 -1.84 19.09
N GLU A 218 5.82 -0.74 19.45
CA GLU A 218 4.81 -0.70 20.54
C GLU A 218 3.55 -1.55 20.22
N LEU A 219 3.08 -1.53 18.97
CA LEU A 219 1.90 -2.26 18.46
C LEU A 219 2.16 -3.75 18.20
N LYS A 220 3.43 -4.18 18.23
CA LYS A 220 3.83 -5.60 18.23
C LYS A 220 3.24 -6.37 19.42
N TYR A 221 2.73 -5.67 20.44
CA TYR A 221 2.35 -6.23 21.74
C TYR A 221 0.87 -6.10 22.07
N ASP A 222 0.01 -6.51 21.14
CA ASP A 222 -1.43 -6.59 21.34
C ASP A 222 -1.81 -7.87 22.15
N PHE A 223 -1.25 -8.03 23.35
CA PHE A 223 -1.49 -9.19 24.23
C PHE A 223 -2.67 -8.99 25.20
N ILE A 224 -3.47 -7.94 24.99
CA ILE A 224 -4.59 -7.62 25.85
C ILE A 224 -5.82 -8.30 25.26
N PRO A 225 -6.57 -9.12 26.03
CA PRO A 225 -7.85 -9.63 25.56
C PRO A 225 -8.70 -8.54 24.91
N ASP A 226 -9.34 -8.80 23.76
CA ASP A 226 -10.27 -7.88 23.06
C ASP A 226 -11.34 -7.24 23.99
N GLN A 227 -11.57 -7.85 25.16
CA GLN A 227 -12.48 -7.38 26.20
C GLN A 227 -11.95 -6.19 27.03
N LEU A 228 -10.64 -5.89 26.94
CA LEU A 228 -9.93 -4.85 27.68
C LEU A 228 -9.42 -3.71 26.75
N GLU A 229 -9.59 -3.86 25.43
CA GLU A 229 -9.33 -2.80 24.43
C GLU A 229 -10.36 -1.65 24.46
N LYS A 230 -11.49 -1.83 25.12
CA LYS A 230 -12.47 -0.74 25.33
C LYS A 230 -12.02 0.14 26.50
N ASN A 231 -11.86 1.44 26.23
CA ASN A 231 -11.44 2.51 27.16
C ASN A 231 -9.95 2.54 27.55
N THR A 232 -9.06 2.77 26.59
CA THR A 232 -7.62 2.98 26.83
C THR A 232 -7.27 4.33 27.49
N SER A 233 -8.22 5.27 27.53
CA SER A 233 -8.06 6.61 28.13
C SER A 233 -8.37 6.68 29.63
N GLU A 234 -9.03 5.67 30.20
CA GLU A 234 -9.37 5.62 31.63
C GLU A 234 -8.19 5.09 32.48
N TYR A 235 -8.26 5.32 33.79
CA TYR A 235 -7.35 4.69 34.75
C TYR A 235 -7.76 3.24 34.94
N ILE A 236 -6.77 2.34 35.00
CA ILE A 236 -7.05 0.91 35.17
C ILE A 236 -7.32 0.60 36.64
N THR A 237 -8.41 -0.13 36.89
CA THR A 237 -8.75 -0.59 38.23
C THR A 237 -7.94 -1.82 38.63
N ARG A 238 -7.80 -2.04 39.95
CA ARG A 238 -7.15 -3.23 40.51
C ARG A 238 -7.77 -4.53 40.01
N GLU A 239 -9.09 -4.57 39.83
CA GLU A 239 -9.81 -5.73 39.28
C GLU A 239 -9.48 -5.97 37.80
N GLN A 240 -9.49 -4.92 36.97
CA GLN A 240 -9.11 -5.04 35.56
C GLN A 240 -7.65 -5.51 35.41
N PHE A 241 -6.73 -5.02 36.25
CA PHE A 241 -5.35 -5.47 36.18
C PHE A 241 -5.18 -6.93 36.64
N CYS A 242 -6.02 -7.44 37.56
CA CYS A 242 -6.07 -8.87 37.88
C CYS A 242 -6.45 -9.72 36.66
N GLU A 243 -7.38 -9.27 35.82
CA GLU A 243 -7.77 -9.96 34.59
C GLU A 243 -6.60 -10.02 33.61
N VAL A 244 -5.85 -8.92 33.48
CA VAL A 244 -4.62 -8.85 32.67
C VAL A 244 -3.57 -9.86 33.15
N ILE A 245 -3.16 -9.83 34.42
CA ILE A 245 -2.06 -10.69 34.91
C ILE A 245 -2.43 -12.18 34.94
N ILE A 246 -3.70 -12.53 35.12
CA ILE A 246 -4.14 -13.93 35.04
C ILE A 246 -4.11 -14.42 33.62
N THR A 247 -4.60 -13.61 32.67
CA THR A 247 -4.51 -13.94 31.24
C THR A 247 -3.05 -14.11 30.84
N LEU A 248 -2.18 -13.19 31.27
CA LEU A 248 -0.74 -13.26 31.09
C LEU A 248 -0.13 -14.55 31.63
N TYR A 249 -0.42 -14.86 32.90
CA TYR A 249 0.08 -16.07 33.53
C TYR A 249 -0.37 -17.33 32.80
N GLU A 250 -1.65 -17.42 32.42
CA GLU A 250 -2.18 -18.58 31.69
C GLU A 250 -1.54 -18.76 30.32
N TYR A 251 -1.29 -17.66 29.62
CA TYR A 251 -0.60 -17.65 28.35
C TYR A 251 0.87 -18.08 28.50
N LEU A 252 1.62 -17.40 29.38
CA LEU A 252 3.05 -17.67 29.55
C LEU A 252 3.32 -19.05 30.15
N LYS A 253 2.40 -19.58 30.96
CA LYS A 253 2.46 -20.96 31.45
C LYS A 253 2.30 -21.99 30.34
N GLN A 254 1.50 -21.71 29.31
CA GLN A 254 1.45 -22.56 28.10
C GLN A 254 2.78 -22.51 27.33
N THR A 255 3.60 -21.49 27.58
CA THR A 255 4.89 -21.27 26.91
C THR A 255 6.12 -21.57 27.78
N SER A 256 6.01 -22.09 29.00
CA SER A 256 7.20 -22.36 29.85
C SER A 256 7.46 -23.85 30.05
N THR A 257 8.74 -24.25 30.06
CA THR A 257 9.21 -25.66 30.10
C THR A 257 9.55 -26.19 31.50
N ASP A 258 9.54 -25.37 32.55
CA ASP A 258 9.91 -25.81 33.90
C ASP A 258 8.68 -26.29 34.71
N THR A 259 8.73 -27.58 35.04
CA THR A 259 7.97 -28.39 36.03
C THR A 259 6.65 -27.84 36.60
N PRO A 260 5.54 -28.63 36.61
CA PRO A 260 4.34 -28.26 37.35
C PRO A 260 4.67 -28.13 38.84
N LEU A 261 4.78 -26.89 39.34
CA LEU A 261 4.75 -26.64 40.78
C LEU A 261 3.51 -27.34 41.32
N ASN A 262 3.74 -28.23 42.31
CA ASN A 262 2.72 -28.98 43.02
C ASN A 262 1.50 -28.10 43.20
N GLN A 263 0.42 -28.42 42.48
CA GLN A 263 -0.89 -27.85 42.66
C GLN A 263 -1.45 -28.41 43.98
N THR A 264 -0.78 -28.09 45.09
CA THR A 264 -1.30 -28.23 46.44
C THR A 264 -2.61 -27.48 46.42
N ALA A 265 -3.71 -28.21 46.61
CA ALA A 265 -5.09 -27.75 46.49
C ALA A 265 -5.22 -26.24 46.71
N ILE A 266 -5.23 -25.48 45.61
CA ILE A 266 -5.42 -24.03 45.63
C ILE A 266 -6.79 -23.83 46.27
N SER A 267 -6.82 -23.22 47.46
CA SER A 267 -8.07 -22.93 48.17
C SER A 267 -8.94 -22.06 47.28
N THR A 268 -10.06 -22.58 46.79
CA THR A 268 -11.06 -21.83 46.01
C THR A 268 -11.99 -21.00 46.90
N VAL A 269 -11.67 -20.87 48.18
CA VAL A 269 -12.42 -20.04 49.12
C VAL A 269 -12.12 -18.58 48.81
N ASN A 270 -13.13 -17.82 48.40
CA ASN A 270 -13.03 -16.38 48.19
C ASN A 270 -12.61 -15.71 49.53
N PRO A 271 -11.43 -15.09 49.62
CA PRO A 271 -10.97 -14.41 50.82
C PRO A 271 -11.57 -13.00 50.98
N PHE A 272 -12.19 -12.47 49.92
CA PHE A 272 -12.64 -11.09 49.84
C PHE A 272 -14.16 -11.00 49.97
N SER A 273 -14.61 -10.00 50.72
CA SER A 273 -16.04 -9.71 50.93
C SER A 273 -16.61 -8.72 49.92
N ASP A 274 -15.76 -8.04 49.15
CA ASP A 274 -16.08 -6.91 48.29
C ASP A 274 -15.92 -7.18 46.78
N THR A 275 -15.56 -8.40 46.39
CA THR A 275 -15.56 -8.86 44.98
C THR A 275 -15.85 -10.35 44.88
N ASP A 276 -16.60 -10.74 43.86
CA ASP A 276 -16.81 -12.13 43.43
C ASP A 276 -16.13 -12.41 42.07
N ASN A 277 -15.25 -11.50 41.60
CA ASN A 277 -14.60 -11.65 40.31
C ASN A 277 -13.65 -12.88 40.32
N PRO A 278 -13.85 -13.85 39.41
CA PRO A 278 -13.07 -15.09 39.40
C PRO A 278 -11.57 -14.86 39.12
N TYR A 279 -11.20 -13.81 38.39
CA TYR A 279 -9.80 -13.47 38.11
C TYR A 279 -9.09 -12.94 39.35
N VAL A 280 -9.76 -12.11 40.15
CA VAL A 280 -9.22 -11.62 41.43
C VAL A 280 -9.00 -12.79 42.40
N ILE A 281 -10.00 -13.67 42.53
CA ILE A 281 -9.90 -14.85 43.40
C ILE A 281 -8.74 -15.74 42.94
N LYS A 282 -8.59 -15.95 41.63
CA LYS A 282 -7.51 -16.75 41.06
C LYS A 282 -6.14 -16.11 41.27
N ALA A 283 -6.02 -14.80 41.10
CA ALA A 283 -4.77 -14.07 41.32
C ALA A 283 -4.31 -14.18 42.78
N TYR A 284 -5.24 -14.08 43.73
CA TYR A 284 -4.93 -14.27 45.15
C TYR A 284 -4.49 -15.71 45.43
N ALA A 285 -5.20 -16.69 44.87
CA ALA A 285 -4.92 -18.08 45.12
C ALA A 285 -3.58 -18.56 44.49
N LEU A 286 -3.10 -17.84 43.46
CA LEU A 286 -1.76 -18.00 42.87
C LEU A 286 -0.66 -17.19 43.59
N GLY A 287 -1.02 -16.38 44.58
CA GLY A 287 -0.07 -15.52 45.32
C GLY A 287 0.38 -14.28 44.55
N LEU A 288 -0.35 -13.87 43.50
CA LEU A 288 0.00 -12.72 42.66
C LEU A 288 -0.42 -11.39 43.30
N ILE A 289 -1.49 -11.41 44.10
CA ILE A 289 -2.04 -10.24 44.79
C ILE A 289 -2.18 -10.47 46.29
N SER A 290 -2.33 -9.37 47.03
CA SER A 290 -2.77 -9.34 48.42
C SER A 290 -3.97 -8.40 48.58
N GLY A 291 -4.79 -8.62 49.61
CA GLY A 291 -5.86 -7.69 49.98
C GLY A 291 -5.30 -6.40 50.57
N VAL A 292 -6.10 -5.32 50.54
CA VAL A 292 -5.76 -4.07 51.25
C VAL A 292 -5.89 -4.22 52.77
N ASN A 293 -6.68 -5.21 53.21
CA ASN A 293 -6.76 -5.70 54.59
C ASN A 293 -7.28 -7.16 54.59
N ASN A 294 -7.62 -7.70 55.76
CA ASN A 294 -7.91 -9.13 55.95
C ASN A 294 -9.10 -9.69 55.13
N ASP A 295 -10.03 -8.85 54.68
CA ASP A 295 -11.25 -9.29 53.98
C ASP A 295 -11.69 -8.39 52.81
N LYS A 296 -10.81 -7.49 52.34
CA LYS A 296 -11.11 -6.58 51.21
C LYS A 296 -9.98 -6.47 50.19
N PHE A 297 -10.37 -6.35 48.93
CA PHE A 297 -9.46 -6.13 47.80
C PHE A 297 -9.53 -4.71 47.20
N ASN A 298 -10.67 -4.03 47.37
CA ASN A 298 -11.03 -2.78 46.70
C ASN A 298 -10.97 -2.88 45.16
N PRO A 299 -11.83 -3.69 44.52
CA PRO A 299 -11.75 -3.98 43.08
C PRO A 299 -11.90 -2.75 42.17
N LYS A 300 -12.58 -1.69 42.63
CA LYS A 300 -12.90 -0.50 41.83
C LYS A 300 -11.92 0.66 42.02
N ASP A 301 -10.95 0.53 42.91
CA ASP A 301 -9.91 1.54 43.07
C ASP A 301 -8.93 1.44 41.88
N ASN A 302 -8.43 2.59 41.42
CA ASN A 302 -7.38 2.64 40.42
C ASN A 302 -6.09 2.08 41.02
N ILE A 303 -5.36 1.28 40.24
CA ILE A 303 -4.08 0.70 40.69
C ILE A 303 -2.96 1.76 40.58
N THR A 304 -2.02 1.73 41.53
CA THR A 304 -0.81 2.59 41.43
C THR A 304 0.35 1.90 40.72
N VAL A 305 1.36 2.66 40.29
CA VAL A 305 2.58 2.14 39.64
C VAL A 305 3.25 1.06 40.48
N GLN A 306 3.45 1.27 41.79
CA GLN A 306 4.10 0.27 42.66
C GLN A 306 3.26 -1.00 42.87
N GLU A 307 1.92 -0.88 42.92
CA GLU A 307 1.03 -2.03 43.09
C GLU A 307 1.04 -2.91 41.83
N LYS A 308 1.01 -2.26 40.67
CA LYS A 308 1.16 -2.92 39.37
C LYS A 308 2.51 -3.61 39.23
N ALA A 309 3.59 -2.93 39.60
CA ALA A 309 4.94 -3.48 39.54
C ALA A 309 5.05 -4.78 40.34
N VAL A 310 4.47 -4.81 41.54
CA VAL A 310 4.46 -6.02 42.39
C VAL A 310 3.61 -7.14 41.79
N MET A 311 2.42 -6.83 41.29
CA MET A 311 1.56 -7.81 40.62
C MET A 311 2.23 -8.45 39.41
N LEU A 312 2.93 -7.64 38.60
CA LEU A 312 3.65 -8.10 37.42
C LEU A 312 4.91 -8.89 37.78
N TYR A 313 5.71 -8.40 38.73
CA TYR A 313 6.89 -9.12 39.23
C TYR A 313 6.52 -10.48 39.83
N ASN A 314 5.48 -10.55 40.65
CA ASN A 314 5.00 -11.84 41.20
C ASN A 314 4.57 -12.81 40.09
N THR A 315 4.00 -12.28 39.01
CA THR A 315 3.61 -13.08 37.85
C THR A 315 4.84 -13.65 37.15
N LEU A 316 5.85 -12.82 36.89
CA LEU A 316 7.12 -13.27 36.33
C LEU A 316 7.85 -14.25 37.24
N LEU A 317 7.86 -14.01 38.56
CA LEU A 317 8.50 -14.86 39.54
C LEU A 317 7.84 -16.23 39.66
N LEU A 318 6.51 -16.27 39.51
CA LEU A 318 5.76 -17.52 39.46
C LEU A 318 6.06 -18.33 38.20
N LEU A 319 6.39 -17.67 37.09
CA LEU A 319 6.75 -18.29 35.82
C LEU A 319 8.21 -18.75 35.80
N ASP A 320 9.14 -17.91 36.27
CA ASP A 320 10.54 -18.23 36.45
C ASP A 320 11.03 -17.91 37.87
N PRO A 321 11.05 -18.90 38.78
CA PRO A 321 11.53 -18.70 40.14
C PRO A 321 12.99 -18.24 40.26
N LYS A 322 13.80 -18.36 39.18
CA LYS A 322 15.23 -17.97 39.21
C LYS A 322 15.39 -16.46 39.32
N ILE A 323 14.40 -15.68 38.90
CA ILE A 323 14.47 -14.21 38.93
C ILE A 323 14.55 -13.65 40.37
N ALA A 324 14.12 -14.41 41.39
CA ALA A 324 14.30 -14.01 42.80
C ALA A 324 15.77 -13.83 43.19
N SER A 325 16.70 -14.47 42.48
CA SER A 325 18.14 -14.34 42.70
C SER A 325 18.80 -13.25 41.85
N ASP A 326 18.04 -12.59 40.97
CA ASP A 326 18.50 -11.61 39.97
C ASP A 326 17.70 -10.31 40.04
N ILE A 327 17.55 -9.74 41.24
CA ILE A 327 16.79 -8.50 41.47
C ILE A 327 17.41 -7.29 40.72
N GLY A 328 18.70 -7.38 40.37
CA GLY A 328 19.40 -6.34 39.61
C GLY A 328 20.26 -5.41 40.48
N ARG A 329 20.56 -4.23 39.93
CA ARG A 329 21.39 -3.20 40.57
C ARG A 329 20.55 -2.29 41.46
N GLU A 330 21.19 -1.57 42.38
CA GLU A 330 20.51 -0.59 43.25
C GLU A 330 19.70 0.42 42.42
N LEU A 331 18.41 0.56 42.76
CA LEU A 331 17.51 1.52 42.13
C LEU A 331 17.96 2.94 42.45
N ASN A 332 18.01 3.80 41.44
CA ASN A 332 18.44 5.20 41.58
C ASN A 332 17.43 6.12 40.91
N CYS A 333 16.39 6.51 41.65
CA CYS A 333 15.40 7.51 41.26
C CYS A 333 15.25 8.57 42.36
N ALA A 334 14.79 9.76 41.99
CA ALA A 334 14.68 10.93 42.88
C ALA A 334 13.63 10.73 43.98
N ASP A 335 12.60 9.93 43.70
CA ASP A 335 11.44 9.62 44.53
C ASP A 335 11.50 8.22 45.16
N GLN A 336 12.70 7.63 45.26
CA GLN A 336 12.91 6.29 45.84
C GLN A 336 12.36 6.17 47.26
N GLU A 337 12.37 7.25 48.05
CA GLU A 337 11.84 7.27 49.42
C GLU A 337 10.31 7.10 49.48
N GLU A 338 9.59 7.33 48.38
CA GLU A 338 8.14 7.12 48.28
C GLU A 338 7.76 5.66 48.01
N ILE A 339 8.73 4.85 47.57
CA ILE A 339 8.53 3.43 47.30
C ILE A 339 8.33 2.68 48.60
N SER A 340 7.20 1.99 48.72
CA SER A 340 6.94 1.17 49.89
C SER A 340 7.94 0.01 49.98
N PRO A 341 8.39 -0.39 51.20
CA PRO A 341 9.36 -1.47 51.35
C PRO A 341 8.96 -2.81 50.71
N TRP A 342 7.66 -3.07 50.55
CA TRP A 342 7.14 -4.28 49.91
C TRP A 342 7.19 -4.24 48.37
N ALA A 343 7.42 -3.08 47.77
CA ALA A 343 7.47 -2.89 46.31
C ALA A 343 8.90 -2.73 45.76
N ILE A 344 9.90 -2.54 46.63
CA ILE A 344 11.24 -2.15 46.21
C ILE A 344 11.91 -3.18 45.30
N ASP A 345 11.81 -4.48 45.62
CA ASP A 345 12.41 -5.55 44.82
C ASP A 345 11.75 -5.64 43.44
N ALA A 346 10.42 -5.52 43.39
CA ALA A 346 9.67 -5.58 42.14
C ALA A 346 10.03 -4.40 41.21
N ILE A 347 10.06 -3.18 41.74
CA ILE A 347 10.42 -1.98 40.97
C ILE A 347 11.87 -2.06 40.50
N THR A 348 12.79 -2.48 41.38
CA THR A 348 14.22 -2.62 41.04
C THR A 348 14.43 -3.64 39.92
N TYR A 349 13.73 -4.77 39.99
CA TYR A 349 13.80 -5.81 38.97
C TYR A 349 13.27 -5.32 37.63
N LEU A 350 12.05 -4.76 37.60
CA LEU A 350 11.43 -4.29 36.37
C LEU A 350 12.23 -3.13 35.75
N ASN A 351 12.84 -2.27 36.56
CA ASN A 351 13.69 -1.20 36.06
C ASN A 351 15.02 -1.69 35.49
N THR A 352 15.69 -2.62 36.18
CA THR A 352 16.95 -3.21 35.69
C THR A 352 16.78 -3.83 34.29
N HIS A 353 15.59 -4.36 34.01
CA HIS A 353 15.25 -5.04 32.76
C HIS A 353 14.51 -4.15 31.75
N ASN A 354 14.46 -2.83 31.98
CA ASN A 354 13.79 -1.85 31.11
C ASN A 354 12.29 -2.12 30.88
N ILE A 355 11.65 -2.84 31.80
CA ILE A 355 10.20 -3.08 31.78
C ILE A 355 9.46 -1.87 32.38
N LEU A 356 9.99 -1.31 33.46
CA LEU A 356 9.50 -0.10 34.12
C LEU A 356 10.57 0.99 34.06
N VAL A 357 10.28 2.12 33.42
CA VAL A 357 11.27 3.15 33.08
C VAL A 357 11.16 4.33 34.05
N ILE A 358 12.31 4.91 34.43
CA ILE A 358 12.39 6.18 35.18
C ILE A 358 12.26 7.30 34.15
N ASP A 359 11.44 8.31 34.44
CA ASP A 359 11.21 9.43 33.53
C ASP A 359 12.43 10.36 33.37
N GLU A 360 12.30 11.36 32.51
CA GLU A 360 13.36 12.34 32.22
C GLU A 360 13.74 13.23 33.41
N ASN A 361 12.85 13.35 34.40
CA ASN A 361 13.08 14.07 35.66
C ASN A 361 13.76 13.19 36.71
N ASN A 362 14.09 11.95 36.36
CA ASN A 362 14.63 10.92 37.24
C ASN A 362 13.62 10.43 38.29
N GLU A 363 12.31 10.46 38.01
CA GLU A 363 11.22 10.03 38.90
C GLU A 363 10.49 8.77 38.36
N LEU A 364 9.88 7.99 39.27
CA LEU A 364 9.09 6.78 38.97
C LEU A 364 7.60 6.96 39.26
N ASN A 365 7.25 7.98 40.05
CA ASN A 365 5.91 8.29 40.55
C ASN A 365 5.19 7.05 41.11
N PRO A 366 5.77 6.34 42.11
CA PRO A 366 5.30 5.02 42.55
C PRO A 366 3.87 5.00 43.10
N LEU A 367 3.39 6.15 43.59
CA LEU A 367 2.06 6.32 44.17
C LEU A 367 0.99 6.76 43.16
N ASP A 368 1.40 7.15 41.95
CA ASP A 368 0.47 7.62 40.93
C ASP A 368 -0.37 6.48 40.36
N THR A 369 -1.63 6.80 40.07
CA THR A 369 -2.54 5.88 39.38
C THR A 369 -2.19 5.84 37.91
N ILE A 370 -2.22 4.64 37.31
CA ILE A 370 -1.78 4.42 35.93
C ILE A 370 -2.95 4.31 34.96
N ARG A 371 -2.78 4.88 33.75
CA ARG A 371 -3.78 4.73 32.67
C ARG A 371 -3.75 3.33 32.08
N THR A 372 -4.87 2.90 31.52
CA THR A 372 -4.99 1.59 30.86
C THR A 372 -3.94 1.39 29.77
N SER A 373 -3.68 2.38 28.92
CA SER A 373 -2.65 2.32 27.87
C SER A 373 -1.22 2.12 28.41
N GLU A 374 -0.79 2.93 29.37
CA GLU A 374 0.52 2.81 30.02
C GLU A 374 0.61 1.51 30.84
N SER A 375 -0.52 1.06 31.38
CA SER A 375 -0.64 -0.25 32.03
C SER A 375 -0.17 -1.35 31.08
N HIS A 376 -0.79 -1.36 29.90
CA HIS A 376 -0.59 -2.32 28.84
C HIS A 376 0.84 -2.31 28.28
N GLU A 377 1.44 -1.14 28.04
CA GLU A 377 2.81 -1.03 27.50
C GLU A 377 3.85 -1.73 28.39
N ILE A 378 3.79 -1.50 29.70
CA ILE A 378 4.71 -2.14 30.66
C ILE A 378 4.43 -3.65 30.76
N THR A 379 3.17 -4.07 30.70
CA THR A 379 2.82 -5.50 30.67
C THR A 379 3.37 -6.17 29.41
N ALA A 380 3.27 -5.52 28.25
CA ALA A 380 3.85 -5.94 27.00
C ALA A 380 5.37 -6.12 27.08
N LYS A 381 6.09 -5.14 27.64
CA LYS A 381 7.53 -5.22 27.89
C LYS A 381 7.91 -6.42 28.76
N ALA A 382 7.12 -6.72 29.80
CA ALA A 382 7.33 -7.90 30.64
C ALA A 382 7.13 -9.22 29.87
N VAL A 383 6.12 -9.28 28.99
CA VAL A 383 5.87 -10.46 28.13
C VAL A 383 7.08 -10.69 27.22
N ASP A 384 7.55 -9.63 26.55
CA ASP A 384 8.67 -9.72 25.62
C ASP A 384 9.93 -10.18 26.33
N TYR A 385 10.22 -9.60 27.48
CA TYR A 385 11.35 -9.99 28.32
C TYR A 385 11.28 -11.48 28.70
N GLN A 386 10.11 -11.97 29.13
CA GLN A 386 9.95 -13.38 29.49
C GLN A 386 10.12 -14.29 28.26
N LEU A 387 9.50 -13.93 27.13
CA LEU A 387 9.54 -14.73 25.91
C LEU A 387 10.92 -14.72 25.24
N THR A 388 11.67 -13.62 25.34
CA THR A 388 13.04 -13.52 24.82
C THR A 388 14.02 -14.28 25.70
N ASN A 389 13.92 -14.15 27.03
CA ASN A 389 14.76 -14.89 27.98
C ASN A 389 14.59 -16.41 27.89
N GLU A 390 13.38 -16.90 27.65
CA GLU A 390 13.15 -18.32 27.46
C GLU A 390 13.50 -18.82 26.03
N ASN A 391 13.95 -17.96 25.11
CA ASN A 391 14.26 -18.29 23.71
C ASN A 391 13.01 -18.62 22.85
N LEU A 392 11.84 -18.07 23.21
CA LEU A 392 10.52 -18.49 22.71
C LEU A 392 10.05 -17.78 21.45
N LEU A 393 10.45 -16.52 21.29
CA LEU A 393 10.11 -15.70 20.11
C LEU A 393 10.96 -16.01 18.87
N THR A 394 11.89 -16.96 18.95
CA THR A 394 12.83 -17.32 17.87
C THR A 394 12.57 -18.72 17.28
N ASN A 395 11.59 -19.48 17.79
CA ASN A 395 11.18 -20.74 17.16
C ASN A 395 10.14 -20.49 16.07
N TYR A 396 10.61 -20.10 14.89
CA TYR A 396 9.75 -19.81 13.74
C TYR A 396 9.01 -21.04 13.20
N LEU A 397 9.33 -22.27 13.65
CA LEU A 397 8.61 -23.50 13.29
C LEU A 397 7.14 -23.51 13.75
N LEU A 398 6.77 -22.64 14.69
CA LEU A 398 5.41 -22.55 15.21
C LEU A 398 4.46 -21.76 14.32
N PHE A 399 5.00 -20.94 13.41
CA PHE A 399 4.26 -19.87 12.74
C PHE A 399 4.22 -20.06 11.24
N GLY A 400 3.28 -19.36 10.60
CA GLY A 400 3.19 -19.30 9.15
C GLY A 400 3.72 -18.00 8.56
N TYR A 401 3.73 -17.98 7.23
CA TYR A 401 4.23 -16.89 6.40
C TYR A 401 3.34 -16.67 5.17
N HIS A 402 3.12 -15.42 4.81
CA HIS A 402 2.31 -15.07 3.63
C HIS A 402 3.20 -14.91 2.38
N VAL A 403 3.38 -16.00 1.63
CA VAL A 403 4.44 -16.12 0.62
C VAL A 403 4.26 -15.25 -0.63
N THR A 404 3.07 -14.68 -0.85
CA THR A 404 2.75 -13.84 -2.03
C THR A 404 2.54 -12.36 -1.70
N ALA A 405 2.24 -12.03 -0.44
CA ALA A 405 1.91 -10.67 0.02
C ALA A 405 3.08 -10.01 0.77
N SER A 406 4.03 -10.81 1.24
CA SER A 406 5.25 -10.34 1.89
C SER A 406 6.46 -10.36 0.94
N GLY A 407 7.58 -9.76 1.36
CA GLY A 407 8.89 -9.91 0.71
C GLY A 407 9.58 -11.22 1.08
N PRO A 408 10.90 -11.37 0.83
CA PRO A 408 11.66 -12.50 1.35
C PRO A 408 11.64 -12.50 2.89
N ILE A 409 11.54 -13.70 3.48
CA ILE A 409 11.21 -13.90 4.90
C ILE A 409 11.98 -13.02 5.87
N ASN A 410 11.30 -12.46 6.85
CA ASN A 410 11.89 -11.75 7.97
C ASN A 410 10.97 -11.80 9.18
N ALA A 411 11.49 -11.48 10.36
CA ALA A 411 10.75 -11.61 11.61
C ALA A 411 9.54 -10.68 11.74
N GLY A 412 9.61 -9.47 11.16
CA GLY A 412 8.53 -8.48 11.22
C GLY A 412 7.28 -8.90 10.45
N GLU A 413 7.47 -9.75 9.43
CA GLU A 413 6.39 -10.30 8.60
C GLU A 413 5.81 -11.62 9.16
N VAL A 414 6.33 -12.13 10.29
CA VAL A 414 5.81 -13.34 10.94
C VAL A 414 4.90 -12.94 12.09
N ASN A 415 3.63 -13.30 12.01
CA ASN A 415 2.69 -13.09 13.11
C ASN A 415 2.95 -14.09 14.25
N LYS A 416 3.79 -13.68 15.20
CA LYS A 416 4.16 -14.50 16.37
C LYS A 416 3.01 -14.67 17.39
N ARG A 417 1.86 -14.01 17.20
CA ARG A 417 0.66 -14.16 18.03
C ARG A 417 -0.29 -15.25 17.51
N ALA A 418 -0.03 -15.77 16.31
CA ALA A 418 -0.88 -16.76 15.66
C ALA A 418 -0.12 -18.08 15.39
N PRO A 419 0.24 -18.85 16.45
CA PRO A 419 0.91 -20.13 16.25
C PRO A 419 -0.03 -21.14 15.57
N ILE A 420 0.45 -21.72 14.48
CA ILE A 420 -0.19 -22.86 13.80
C ILE A 420 0.09 -24.15 14.58
N LEU A 421 1.31 -24.30 15.11
CA LEU A 421 1.68 -25.44 15.94
C LEU A 421 1.57 -25.11 17.42
N ASP A 422 1.06 -26.07 18.18
CA ASP A 422 1.12 -26.11 19.63
C ASP A 422 2.56 -26.38 20.06
N ARG A 423 3.11 -25.43 20.78
CA ARG A 423 4.49 -25.52 21.22
C ARG A 423 4.72 -26.64 22.20
N VAL A 424 3.85 -26.85 23.18
CA VAL A 424 4.02 -27.91 24.19
C VAL A 424 4.02 -29.28 23.52
N LYS A 425 3.14 -29.47 22.52
CA LYS A 425 3.14 -30.69 21.72
C LYS A 425 4.44 -30.84 20.93
N LEU A 426 4.92 -29.77 20.29
CA LEU A 426 6.17 -29.80 19.51
C LEU A 426 7.40 -30.11 20.38
N ASP A 427 7.52 -29.43 21.52
CA ASP A 427 8.63 -29.57 22.48
C ASP A 427 8.64 -30.97 23.13
N ALA A 428 7.49 -31.66 23.20
CA ALA A 428 7.39 -33.05 23.64
C ALA A 428 7.88 -34.07 22.59
N THR A 429 8.24 -33.62 21.38
CA THR A 429 8.79 -34.47 20.31
C THR A 429 10.31 -34.33 20.17
N ASN A 430 10.92 -35.18 19.35
CA ASN A 430 12.30 -35.01 18.89
C ASN A 430 12.38 -34.57 17.41
N TYR A 431 11.32 -33.96 16.88
CA TYR A 431 11.25 -33.58 15.47
C TYR A 431 12.06 -32.34 15.11
N VAL A 432 12.33 -31.46 16.09
CA VAL A 432 13.12 -30.24 15.85
C VAL A 432 14.60 -30.58 15.83
N GLN A 433 15.23 -30.37 14.68
CA GLN A 433 16.68 -30.42 14.52
C GLN A 433 17.24 -29.01 14.45
N SER A 434 18.43 -28.82 15.02
CA SER A 434 19.18 -27.57 14.93
C SER A 434 20.63 -27.88 14.63
N SER A 435 21.20 -27.14 13.68
CA SER A 435 22.61 -27.32 13.29
C SER A 435 23.26 -25.97 13.01
N PRO A 436 24.56 -25.81 13.32
CA PRO A 436 25.28 -24.60 12.96
C PRO A 436 25.47 -24.53 11.45
N LEU A 437 25.42 -23.31 10.91
CA LEU A 437 25.58 -23.04 9.48
C LEU A 437 26.44 -21.79 9.35
N TYR A 438 27.61 -21.86 8.69
CA TYR A 438 28.56 -20.74 8.62
C TYR A 438 28.92 -20.32 7.20
N ALA A 439 28.23 -20.88 6.20
CA ALA A 439 28.53 -20.58 4.80
C ALA A 439 27.77 -19.35 4.35
N SER A 440 28.50 -18.25 4.10
CA SER A 440 27.93 -17.10 3.41
C SER A 440 27.67 -17.41 1.95
N ASN A 441 26.53 -16.95 1.45
CA ASN A 441 26.10 -17.12 0.08
C ASN A 441 25.73 -15.76 -0.52
N ILE A 442 25.94 -15.62 -1.83
CA ILE A 442 25.56 -14.44 -2.60
C ILE A 442 24.54 -14.88 -3.64
N LEU A 443 23.41 -14.18 -3.72
CA LEU A 443 22.36 -14.42 -4.71
C LEU A 443 22.13 -13.13 -5.50
N ASP A 444 22.14 -13.25 -6.82
CA ASP A 444 21.99 -12.11 -7.74
C ASP A 444 20.82 -12.36 -8.68
N THR A 445 20.00 -11.34 -8.91
CA THR A 445 18.92 -11.38 -9.91
C THR A 445 18.86 -10.04 -10.62
N VAL A 446 18.81 -10.06 -11.95
CA VAL A 446 18.80 -8.86 -12.81
C VAL A 446 17.76 -9.07 -13.90
N SER A 447 16.77 -8.21 -14.01
CA SER A 447 15.80 -8.30 -15.10
C SER A 447 15.18 -6.96 -15.46
N ASN A 448 14.88 -6.76 -16.73
CA ASN A 448 14.13 -5.59 -17.23
C ASN A 448 12.61 -5.82 -17.25
N LYS A 449 12.14 -6.92 -16.66
CA LYS A 449 10.73 -7.26 -16.50
C LYS A 449 10.48 -7.74 -15.08
N ALA A 450 9.46 -7.20 -14.43
CA ALA A 450 9.06 -7.63 -13.10
C ALA A 450 8.62 -9.12 -13.11
N SER A 451 7.97 -9.57 -14.18
CA SER A 451 7.51 -10.96 -14.29
C SER A 451 8.63 -11.99 -14.42
N GLU A 452 9.71 -11.66 -15.14
CA GLU A 452 10.88 -12.53 -15.24
C GLU A 452 11.76 -12.42 -14.00
N PHE A 453 11.86 -11.22 -13.40
CA PHE A 453 12.60 -10.99 -12.17
C PHE A 453 12.21 -11.97 -11.06
N TYR A 454 10.91 -12.11 -10.75
CA TYR A 454 10.47 -13.02 -9.68
C TYR A 454 10.54 -14.50 -10.06
N LYS A 455 10.49 -14.84 -11.36
CA LYS A 455 10.73 -16.22 -11.82
C LYS A 455 12.18 -16.62 -11.63
N GLU A 456 13.11 -15.72 -11.92
CA GLU A 456 14.55 -15.95 -11.75
C GLU A 456 14.95 -15.95 -10.28
N LEU A 457 14.47 -14.98 -9.50
CA LEU A 457 14.73 -14.88 -8.06
C LEU A 457 14.35 -16.17 -7.31
N ASN A 458 13.27 -16.81 -7.73
CA ASN A 458 12.70 -17.98 -7.06
C ASN A 458 12.81 -19.27 -7.89
N VAL A 459 13.76 -19.35 -8.83
CA VAL A 459 13.89 -20.49 -9.74
C VAL A 459 14.05 -21.83 -9.00
N ASP A 460 14.70 -21.80 -7.83
CA ASP A 460 14.97 -22.98 -7.01
C ASP A 460 13.79 -23.39 -6.11
N ALA A 461 12.70 -22.61 -6.06
CA ALA A 461 11.56 -22.90 -5.19
C ALA A 461 10.77 -24.15 -5.60
N LYS A 462 10.85 -24.57 -6.87
CA LYS A 462 10.24 -25.82 -7.42
C LYS A 462 8.74 -25.99 -7.14
N VAL A 463 8.00 -24.88 -7.09
CA VAL A 463 6.53 -24.80 -6.96
C VAL A 463 5.92 -24.08 -8.16
N SER A 464 4.65 -24.35 -8.49
CA SER A 464 4.00 -23.80 -9.68
C SER A 464 3.81 -22.28 -9.66
N TYR A 465 3.83 -21.68 -8.47
CA TYR A 465 3.67 -20.25 -8.24
C TYR A 465 4.99 -19.53 -7.92
N SER A 466 6.15 -20.15 -8.23
CA SER A 466 7.46 -19.55 -7.91
C SER A 466 7.65 -18.15 -8.50
N GLY A 467 7.09 -17.89 -9.68
CA GLY A 467 7.18 -16.58 -10.36
C GLY A 467 6.49 -15.42 -9.67
N ILE A 468 5.78 -15.64 -8.56
CA ILE A 468 5.16 -14.57 -7.76
C ILE A 468 5.55 -14.63 -6.28
N LEU A 469 6.43 -15.57 -5.89
CA LEU A 469 6.90 -15.66 -4.51
C LEU A 469 7.59 -14.37 -4.12
N TYR A 470 7.24 -13.86 -2.95
CA TYR A 470 7.79 -12.65 -2.36
C TYR A 470 7.50 -11.35 -3.14
N SER A 471 6.50 -11.38 -4.03
CA SER A 471 6.20 -10.27 -4.94
C SER A 471 5.52 -9.07 -4.28
N GLY A 472 4.96 -9.24 -3.08
CA GLY A 472 4.36 -8.16 -2.32
C GLY A 472 5.33 -7.05 -1.94
N SER A 473 6.64 -7.32 -1.86
CA SER A 473 7.63 -6.28 -1.55
C SER A 473 8.05 -5.42 -2.73
N ILE A 474 7.59 -5.67 -3.97
CA ILE A 474 8.15 -5.00 -5.16
C ILE A 474 8.07 -3.47 -5.07
N THR A 475 6.98 -2.93 -4.52
CA THR A 475 6.82 -1.48 -4.37
C THR A 475 7.74 -0.94 -3.28
N ALA A 476 7.85 -1.61 -2.14
CA ALA A 476 8.72 -1.19 -1.05
C ALA A 476 10.22 -1.34 -1.38
N ASP A 477 10.58 -2.36 -2.17
CA ASP A 477 11.96 -2.67 -2.55
C ASP A 477 12.44 -1.79 -3.72
N TYR A 478 11.56 -1.41 -4.66
CA TYR A 478 11.96 -0.75 -5.92
C TYR A 478 11.20 0.54 -6.26
N GLY A 479 10.14 0.88 -5.53
CA GLY A 479 9.22 1.95 -5.90
C GLY A 479 8.55 1.70 -7.25
N VAL A 480 8.19 0.44 -7.53
CA VAL A 480 7.41 0.06 -8.72
C VAL A 480 5.94 0.02 -8.33
N ASN A 481 5.19 0.98 -8.84
CA ASN A 481 3.74 1.11 -8.71
C ASN A 481 3.05 1.35 -10.07
N SER A 482 3.83 1.36 -11.15
CA SER A 482 3.38 1.57 -12.52
C SER A 482 4.22 0.75 -13.49
N LYS A 483 3.80 0.75 -14.76
CA LYS A 483 4.55 0.10 -15.85
C LYS A 483 5.98 0.64 -15.95
N MET A 484 6.94 -0.27 -15.98
CA MET A 484 8.35 0.02 -16.24
C MET A 484 8.56 0.42 -17.71
N ASN A 485 9.59 1.21 -17.97
CA ASN A 485 10.03 1.55 -19.33
C ASN A 485 11.12 0.58 -19.84
N GLU A 486 11.42 0.66 -21.14
CA GLU A 486 12.37 -0.26 -21.81
C GLU A 486 13.82 -0.20 -21.29
N LYS A 487 14.18 0.82 -20.51
CA LYS A 487 15.51 1.01 -19.92
C LYS A 487 15.54 0.71 -18.42
N GLU A 488 14.40 0.54 -17.77
CA GLU A 488 14.38 0.20 -16.35
C GLU A 488 14.72 -1.27 -16.12
N VAL A 489 15.58 -1.52 -15.13
CA VAL A 489 16.08 -2.84 -14.74
C VAL A 489 15.96 -2.96 -13.22
N LEU A 490 15.36 -4.05 -12.76
CA LEU A 490 15.34 -4.44 -11.35
C LEU A 490 16.55 -5.32 -11.05
N ILE A 491 17.22 -5.03 -9.94
CA ILE A 491 18.42 -5.74 -9.51
C ILE A 491 18.29 -6.05 -8.02
N LYS A 492 18.39 -7.32 -7.63
CA LYS A 492 18.56 -7.75 -6.24
C LYS A 492 19.91 -8.42 -6.08
N HIS A 493 20.69 -7.90 -5.14
CA HIS A 493 21.90 -8.55 -4.62
C HIS A 493 21.65 -8.90 -3.17
N VAL A 494 21.77 -10.18 -2.82
CA VAL A 494 21.58 -10.69 -1.46
C VAL A 494 22.88 -11.25 -0.93
N GLU A 495 23.32 -10.82 0.25
CA GLU A 495 24.40 -11.45 1.01
C GLU A 495 23.81 -12.13 2.26
N LEU A 496 24.04 -13.44 2.38
CA LEU A 496 23.58 -14.23 3.51
C LEU A 496 24.74 -14.47 4.48
N HIS A 497 24.48 -14.26 5.77
CA HIS A 497 25.38 -14.55 6.90
C HIS A 497 24.66 -15.48 7.88
N PRO A 498 24.31 -16.71 7.46
CA PRO A 498 23.68 -17.66 8.36
C PRO A 498 24.66 -18.06 9.49
N VAL A 499 24.09 -18.36 10.65
CA VAL A 499 24.78 -18.81 11.88
C VAL A 499 24.28 -20.21 12.27
N SER A 500 22.99 -20.47 12.09
CA SER A 500 22.38 -21.77 12.34
C SER A 500 21.16 -22.02 11.47
N GLU A 501 20.70 -23.26 11.44
CA GLU A 501 19.49 -23.69 10.77
C GLU A 501 18.63 -24.50 11.74
N LYS A 502 17.30 -24.30 11.66
CA LYS A 502 16.31 -25.16 12.31
C LYS A 502 15.45 -25.86 11.28
N ILE A 503 15.14 -27.13 11.55
CA ILE A 503 14.34 -27.99 10.66
C ILE A 503 13.31 -28.75 11.52
N LEU A 504 12.08 -28.83 11.04
CA LEU A 504 11.05 -29.72 11.55
C LEU A 504 11.06 -31.02 10.72
N GLU A 505 11.67 -32.08 11.25
CA GLU A 505 11.79 -33.38 10.59
C GLU A 505 10.63 -34.31 10.95
N CYS A 506 9.47 -34.09 10.34
CA CYS A 506 8.31 -34.98 10.48
C CYS A 506 7.39 -34.95 9.24
N THR A 507 6.42 -35.88 9.16
CA THR A 507 5.44 -35.92 8.05
C THR A 507 4.29 -34.94 8.28
N ASN A 508 3.54 -34.59 7.23
CA ASN A 508 2.36 -33.73 7.37
C ASN A 508 1.33 -34.31 8.35
N GLU A 509 1.15 -35.63 8.41
CA GLU A 509 0.29 -36.31 9.38
C GLU A 509 0.76 -36.08 10.82
N GLN A 510 2.07 -36.09 11.07
CA GLN A 510 2.62 -35.78 12.39
C GLN A 510 2.47 -34.29 12.70
N ILE A 511 2.64 -33.39 11.73
CA ILE A 511 2.37 -31.95 11.91
C ILE A 511 0.92 -31.71 12.32
N LYS A 512 -0.05 -32.43 11.75
CA LYS A 512 -1.48 -32.32 12.11
C LYS A 512 -1.75 -32.62 13.58
N GLU A 513 -1.03 -33.58 14.17
CA GLU A 513 -1.14 -33.90 15.60
C GLU A 513 -0.64 -32.76 16.49
N LEU A 514 0.28 -31.94 15.97
CA LEU A 514 0.89 -30.80 16.64
C LEU A 514 0.09 -29.50 16.49
N LEU A 515 -0.99 -29.45 15.71
CA LEU A 515 -1.73 -28.20 15.51
C LEU A 515 -2.26 -27.60 16.82
N SER A 516 -2.16 -26.27 16.93
CA SER A 516 -2.67 -25.50 18.06
C SER A 516 -4.19 -25.53 18.10
N GLU A 517 -4.76 -25.50 19.31
CA GLU A 517 -6.22 -25.49 19.46
C GLU A 517 -6.83 -24.17 18.97
N GLY A 518 -6.08 -23.06 19.03
CA GLY A 518 -6.47 -21.77 18.46
C GLY A 518 -6.63 -21.82 16.95
N PHE A 519 -5.61 -22.33 16.22
CA PHE A 519 -5.68 -22.50 14.77
C PHE A 519 -6.84 -23.42 14.37
N LYS A 520 -7.03 -24.54 15.07
CA LYS A 520 -8.16 -25.45 14.82
C LYS A 520 -9.52 -24.80 15.02
N ALA A 521 -9.68 -23.99 16.06
CA ALA A 521 -10.92 -23.27 16.32
C ALA A 521 -11.22 -22.26 15.21
N ASP A 522 -10.19 -21.51 14.78
CA ASP A 522 -10.32 -20.45 13.79
C ASP A 522 -10.63 -20.99 12.38
N LEU A 523 -10.14 -22.18 12.02
CA LEU A 523 -10.54 -22.89 10.78
C LEU A 523 -12.07 -23.02 10.62
N THR A 524 -12.82 -23.02 11.72
CA THR A 524 -14.29 -23.15 11.71
C THR A 524 -15.05 -21.83 11.88
N LYS A 525 -14.35 -20.76 12.25
CA LYS A 525 -14.96 -19.45 12.59
C LYS A 525 -14.65 -18.38 11.58
N LEU A 526 -13.45 -18.41 11.01
CA LEU A 526 -12.92 -17.39 10.12
C LEU A 526 -13.07 -17.82 8.66
N THR A 527 -13.14 -16.83 7.78
CA THR A 527 -13.04 -17.03 6.33
C THR A 527 -11.61 -17.39 5.91
N PRO A 528 -11.41 -18.02 4.74
CA PRO A 528 -10.06 -18.32 4.23
C PRO A 528 -9.12 -17.11 4.18
N LYS A 529 -9.65 -15.94 3.77
CA LYS A 529 -8.90 -14.69 3.76
C LYS A 529 -8.44 -14.29 5.17
N GLU A 530 -9.35 -14.25 6.14
CA GLU A 530 -9.03 -13.93 7.53
C GLU A 530 -8.03 -14.92 8.15
N ILE A 531 -8.08 -16.19 7.74
CA ILE A 531 -7.09 -17.20 8.15
C ILE A 531 -5.71 -16.86 7.58
N PHE A 532 -5.61 -16.50 6.30
CA PHE A 532 -4.32 -16.11 5.70
C PHE A 532 -3.79 -14.78 6.23
N ASP A 533 -4.66 -13.80 6.48
CA ASP A 533 -4.27 -12.53 7.10
C ASP A 533 -3.70 -12.77 8.52
N LYS A 534 -4.26 -13.74 9.27
CA LYS A 534 -3.84 -14.04 10.65
C LYS A 534 -2.62 -14.96 10.72
N TYR A 535 -2.64 -16.08 10.01
CA TYR A 535 -1.66 -17.17 10.14
C TYR A 535 -0.64 -17.24 9.01
N GLY A 536 -0.86 -16.51 7.91
CA GLY A 536 -0.13 -16.71 6.66
C GLY A 536 -0.61 -17.93 5.87
N THR A 537 -0.04 -18.08 4.67
CA THR A 537 -0.44 -19.11 3.70
C THR A 537 0.28 -20.45 3.88
N HIS A 538 1.48 -20.44 4.45
CA HIS A 538 2.35 -21.60 4.58
C HIS A 538 2.93 -21.65 5.99
N LEU A 539 2.93 -22.82 6.62
CA LEU A 539 3.68 -23.10 7.84
C LEU A 539 5.18 -23.14 7.52
N ILE A 540 6.00 -22.49 8.36
CA ILE A 540 7.46 -22.56 8.27
C ILE A 540 7.92 -23.89 8.89
N THR A 541 8.61 -24.72 8.11
CA THR A 541 9.16 -26.01 8.60
C THR A 541 10.67 -26.07 8.55
N ARG A 542 11.34 -25.12 7.89
CA ARG A 542 12.79 -24.99 7.92
C ARG A 542 13.22 -23.56 7.62
N TYR A 543 14.21 -23.07 8.37
CA TYR A 543 14.74 -21.72 8.20
C TYR A 543 16.16 -21.58 8.75
N SER A 544 16.90 -20.59 8.22
CA SER A 544 18.20 -20.19 8.74
C SER A 544 18.08 -18.96 9.63
N LEU A 545 18.82 -18.98 10.74
CA LEU A 545 19.06 -17.84 11.62
C LEU A 545 20.42 -17.22 11.29
N GLY A 546 20.51 -15.89 11.31
CA GLY A 546 21.75 -15.15 11.08
C GLY A 546 21.46 -13.76 10.56
N GLY A 547 22.24 -13.33 9.57
CA GLY A 547 22.05 -12.06 8.85
C GLY A 547 21.66 -12.24 7.38
N ARG A 548 20.89 -11.31 6.83
CA ARG A 548 20.69 -11.13 5.38
C ARG A 548 20.79 -9.65 5.02
N LEU A 549 21.58 -9.32 4.02
CA LEU A 549 21.59 -8.00 3.40
C LEU A 549 20.92 -8.08 2.03
N ASP A 550 19.84 -7.33 1.83
CA ASP A 550 19.17 -7.14 0.55
C ASP A 550 19.58 -5.77 -0.03
N LEU A 551 20.15 -5.72 -1.24
CA LEU A 551 20.40 -4.50 -2.01
C LEU A 551 19.48 -4.50 -3.23
N ASN A 552 18.47 -3.62 -3.22
CA ASN A 552 17.46 -3.51 -4.26
C ASN A 552 17.70 -2.25 -5.10
N TYR A 553 18.13 -2.41 -6.35
CA TYR A 553 18.28 -1.29 -7.28
C TYR A 553 17.17 -1.29 -8.32
N LYS A 554 16.56 -0.13 -8.53
CA LYS A 554 15.85 0.20 -9.79
C LYS A 554 16.76 1.06 -10.66
N PHE A 555 17.43 0.42 -11.61
CA PHE A 555 18.46 1.02 -12.47
C PHE A 555 17.87 1.47 -13.82
N THR A 556 18.28 2.66 -14.30
CA THR A 556 17.99 3.12 -15.66
C THR A 556 19.19 2.86 -16.56
N ASN A 557 19.09 1.82 -17.41
CA ASN A 557 20.15 1.35 -18.29
C ASN A 557 20.32 2.21 -19.56
N VAL A 558 20.78 3.44 -19.38
CA VAL A 558 20.94 4.43 -20.46
C VAL A 558 21.94 4.00 -21.54
N ASN A 559 22.98 3.24 -21.17
CA ASN A 559 24.04 2.81 -22.09
C ASN A 559 23.85 1.40 -22.66
N ASN A 560 22.71 0.75 -22.39
CA ASN A 560 22.41 -0.62 -22.85
C ASN A 560 23.47 -1.64 -22.41
N ARG A 561 23.88 -1.56 -21.15
CA ARG A 561 24.75 -2.54 -20.49
C ARG A 561 24.13 -3.93 -20.51
N SER A 562 24.97 -4.95 -20.63
CA SER A 562 24.55 -6.35 -20.53
C SER A 562 24.15 -6.69 -19.09
N GLU A 563 23.29 -7.70 -18.90
CA GLU A 563 22.94 -8.20 -17.56
C GLU A 563 24.19 -8.62 -16.76
N SER A 564 25.20 -9.17 -17.43
CA SER A 564 26.48 -9.51 -16.81
C SER A 564 27.23 -8.28 -16.30
N ASP A 565 27.27 -7.19 -17.05
CA ASP A 565 27.92 -5.95 -16.59
C ASP A 565 27.17 -5.35 -15.40
N ILE A 566 25.84 -5.38 -15.44
CA ILE A 566 24.98 -4.88 -14.37
C ILE A 566 25.17 -5.70 -13.09
N SER A 567 25.20 -7.03 -13.20
CA SER A 567 25.46 -7.93 -12.07
C SER A 567 26.84 -7.69 -11.46
N VAL A 568 27.87 -7.52 -12.29
CA VAL A 568 29.23 -7.15 -11.85
C VAL A 568 29.22 -5.81 -11.10
N ALA A 569 28.52 -4.81 -11.63
CA ALA A 569 28.39 -3.49 -11.00
C ALA A 569 27.68 -3.57 -9.64
N ALA A 570 26.56 -4.29 -9.56
CA ALA A 570 25.79 -4.42 -8.33
C ALA A 570 26.62 -5.08 -7.22
N LYS A 571 27.30 -6.18 -7.55
CA LYS A 571 28.23 -6.84 -6.62
C LYS A 571 29.39 -5.95 -6.20
N ALA A 572 29.95 -5.19 -7.13
CA ALA A 572 31.09 -4.31 -6.87
C ALA A 572 30.72 -3.04 -6.09
N SER A 573 29.48 -2.55 -6.23
CA SER A 573 28.98 -1.33 -5.59
C SER A 573 29.10 -1.35 -4.06
N TYR A 574 28.89 -2.53 -3.47
CA TYR A 574 29.09 -2.78 -2.04
C TYR A 574 30.52 -3.26 -1.72
N ALA A 575 31.18 -4.00 -2.64
CA ALA A 575 32.54 -4.49 -2.45
C ALA A 575 33.62 -3.39 -2.45
N GLY A 576 33.27 -2.12 -2.70
CA GLY A 576 34.16 -0.96 -2.52
C GLY A 576 34.74 -0.81 -1.11
N SER A 577 34.24 -1.57 -0.14
CA SER A 577 34.77 -1.73 1.23
C SER A 577 35.81 -2.86 1.39
N LYS A 578 35.98 -3.76 0.40
CA LYS A 578 36.77 -5.01 0.51
C LYS A 578 37.99 -5.13 -0.44
N GLY A 579 38.28 -4.17 -1.32
CA GLY A 579 39.53 -4.20 -2.13
C GLY A 579 39.64 -3.22 -3.31
N THR A 580 40.75 -3.30 -4.05
CA THR A 580 41.01 -2.50 -5.27
C THR A 580 40.20 -3.05 -6.44
N VAL A 581 39.20 -2.29 -6.88
CA VAL A 581 38.39 -2.58 -8.07
C VAL A 581 39.12 -2.04 -9.32
N ASP A 582 39.09 -2.76 -10.43
CA ASP A 582 39.70 -2.29 -11.69
C ASP A 582 38.92 -1.10 -12.29
N VAL A 583 39.56 -0.36 -13.18
CA VAL A 583 39.01 0.90 -13.73
C VAL A 583 37.67 0.67 -14.44
N HIS A 584 37.52 -0.43 -15.18
CA HIS A 584 36.30 -0.69 -15.93
C HIS A 584 35.13 -1.03 -15.01
N THR A 585 35.36 -1.88 -14.01
CA THR A 585 34.35 -2.19 -13.00
C THR A 585 33.95 -0.94 -12.21
N LYS A 586 34.89 -0.02 -11.94
CA LYS A 586 34.57 1.26 -11.31
C LYS A 586 33.63 2.12 -12.17
N GLU A 587 33.88 2.21 -13.49
CA GLU A 587 32.97 2.91 -14.41
C GLU A 587 31.55 2.32 -14.38
N LEU A 588 31.43 0.99 -14.31
CA LEU A 588 30.14 0.31 -14.22
C LEU A 588 29.41 0.62 -12.90
N VAL A 589 30.14 0.63 -11.77
CA VAL A 589 29.59 1.00 -10.45
C VAL A 589 29.14 2.45 -10.44
N ASP A 590 29.96 3.37 -10.94
CA ASP A 590 29.63 4.80 -10.99
C ASP A 590 28.34 5.03 -11.82
N GLU A 591 28.20 4.32 -12.94
CA GLU A 591 27.00 4.34 -13.77
C GLU A 591 25.77 3.77 -13.04
N LEU A 592 25.91 2.61 -12.40
CA LEU A 592 24.83 1.97 -11.65
C LEU A 592 24.34 2.91 -10.54
N VAL A 593 25.23 3.39 -9.68
CA VAL A 593 24.89 4.22 -8.52
C VAL A 593 24.27 5.55 -8.96
N SER A 594 24.81 6.18 -10.01
CA SER A 594 24.31 7.49 -10.47
C SER A 594 22.93 7.42 -11.15
N ASN A 595 22.56 6.25 -11.69
CA ASN A 595 21.31 6.07 -12.45
C ASN A 595 20.34 5.07 -11.79
N SER A 596 20.49 4.83 -10.49
CA SER A 596 19.60 3.93 -9.74
C SER A 596 18.95 4.62 -8.55
N LYS A 597 17.74 4.15 -8.22
CA LYS A 597 17.22 4.24 -6.85
C LYS A 597 17.62 2.95 -6.12
N LEU A 598 18.28 3.07 -4.97
CA LEU A 598 18.64 1.96 -4.09
C LEU A 598 17.74 1.97 -2.86
N VAL A 599 17.30 0.79 -2.43
CA VAL A 599 16.79 0.53 -1.09
C VAL A 599 17.54 -0.68 -0.54
N PHE A 600 18.21 -0.54 0.60
CA PHE A 600 18.86 -1.67 1.27
C PHE A 600 18.24 -1.99 2.63
N ARG A 601 18.27 -3.28 3.00
CA ARG A 601 17.79 -3.79 4.28
C ARG A 601 18.74 -4.88 4.79
N GLY A 602 19.27 -4.71 6.00
CA GLY A 602 20.03 -5.72 6.73
C GLY A 602 19.16 -6.29 7.85
N ILE A 603 18.87 -7.58 7.77
CA ILE A 603 18.02 -8.35 8.67
C ILE A 603 18.89 -9.22 9.57
N GLY A 604 18.50 -9.36 10.85
CA GLY A 604 19.35 -9.92 11.90
C GLY A 604 20.35 -8.92 12.44
N GLY A 605 20.92 -9.19 13.61
CA GLY A 605 21.78 -8.24 14.32
C GLY A 605 21.01 -7.00 14.77
N ASN A 606 21.73 -5.89 14.95
CA ASN A 606 21.13 -4.56 15.01
C ASN A 606 20.81 -4.13 13.57
N GLY A 607 19.61 -4.48 13.08
CA GLY A 607 19.21 -4.31 11.67
C GLY A 607 19.51 -2.91 11.09
N ILE A 608 19.76 -2.87 9.77
CA ILE A 608 20.20 -1.65 9.07
C ILE A 608 19.32 -1.36 7.85
N THR A 609 19.19 -0.09 7.48
CA THR A 609 18.46 0.31 6.26
C THR A 609 18.95 1.65 5.73
N GLY A 610 18.57 1.97 4.49
CA GLY A 610 18.87 3.22 3.83
C GLY A 610 18.70 3.14 2.32
N THR A 611 19.08 4.21 1.63
CA THR A 611 18.81 4.38 0.19
C THR A 611 20.05 4.73 -0.63
N SER A 612 21.23 4.64 -0.04
CA SER A 612 22.50 4.95 -0.70
C SER A 612 23.61 3.99 -0.30
N VAL A 613 24.58 3.80 -1.20
CA VAL A 613 25.76 2.97 -0.95
C VAL A 613 26.62 3.54 0.19
N ASP A 614 26.67 4.88 0.35
CA ASP A 614 27.40 5.52 1.44
C ASP A 614 26.79 5.21 2.81
N GLN A 615 25.46 5.29 2.93
CA GLN A 615 24.75 4.90 4.16
C GLN A 615 25.00 3.42 4.48
N LEU A 616 24.93 2.53 3.49
CA LEU A 616 25.23 1.11 3.67
C LEU A 616 26.65 0.92 4.22
N ASN A 617 27.65 1.51 3.56
CA ASN A 617 29.06 1.38 3.96
C ASN A 617 29.33 1.90 5.37
N SER A 618 28.59 2.93 5.82
CA SER A 618 28.73 3.46 7.18
C SER A 618 28.17 2.54 8.26
N GLN A 619 27.20 1.67 7.93
CA GLN A 619 26.48 0.82 8.88
C GLN A 619 26.96 -0.64 8.86
N TYR A 620 27.40 -1.14 7.70
CA TYR A 620 27.64 -2.57 7.46
C TYR A 620 28.62 -3.23 8.44
N ALA A 621 29.76 -2.58 8.71
CA ALA A 621 30.80 -3.19 9.55
C ALA A 621 30.37 -3.40 11.01
N GLU A 622 29.56 -2.49 11.57
CA GLU A 622 29.02 -2.64 12.92
C GLU A 622 27.84 -3.63 12.95
N TRP A 623 27.01 -3.64 11.90
CA TRP A 623 25.94 -4.62 11.75
C TRP A 623 26.46 -6.06 11.77
N VAL A 624 27.48 -6.39 10.96
CA VAL A 624 28.05 -7.75 10.90
C VAL A 624 28.54 -8.24 12.26
N LYS A 625 29.14 -7.37 13.09
CA LYS A 625 29.63 -7.74 14.43
C LYS A 625 28.53 -8.17 15.39
N THR A 626 27.28 -7.78 15.12
CA THR A 626 26.14 -8.05 16.00
C THR A 626 25.38 -9.33 15.63
N LEU A 627 25.73 -9.97 14.51
CA LEU A 627 24.98 -11.10 13.95
C LEU A 627 25.08 -12.38 14.78
N ASP A 628 26.24 -12.63 15.40
CA ASP A 628 26.43 -13.81 16.26
C ASP A 628 25.64 -13.69 17.57
N ASP A 629 25.53 -12.47 18.10
CA ASP A 629 24.84 -12.20 19.38
C ASP A 629 23.32 -12.05 19.22
N LYS A 630 22.85 -11.59 18.04
CA LYS A 630 21.43 -11.33 17.77
C LYS A 630 20.99 -11.87 16.39
N PRO A 631 21.15 -13.17 16.10
CA PRO A 631 20.74 -13.72 14.82
C PRO A 631 19.21 -13.69 14.68
N ASP A 632 18.72 -13.49 13.46
CA ASP A 632 17.28 -13.52 13.18
C ASP A 632 16.97 -14.38 11.94
N ILE A 633 15.70 -14.67 11.67
CA ILE A 633 15.30 -15.45 10.49
C ILE A 633 15.69 -14.70 9.21
N CYS A 634 16.68 -15.23 8.52
CA CYS A 634 17.32 -14.54 7.41
C CYS A 634 17.07 -15.22 6.06
N TYR A 635 16.78 -16.53 6.06
CA TYR A 635 16.66 -17.29 4.83
C TYR A 635 15.84 -18.56 4.96
N VAL A 636 15.22 -18.96 3.85
CA VAL A 636 14.53 -20.25 3.69
C VAL A 636 15.13 -20.93 2.47
N ASN A 637 15.94 -21.97 2.71
CA ASN A 637 16.51 -22.78 1.64
C ASN A 637 15.50 -23.83 1.17
N ASP A 638 15.55 -24.25 -0.10
CA ASP A 638 14.70 -25.33 -0.65
C ASP A 638 13.21 -25.15 -0.31
N PHE A 639 12.64 -24.03 -0.74
CA PHE A 639 11.30 -23.55 -0.38
C PHE A 639 10.25 -24.67 -0.28
N LYS A 640 10.18 -25.53 -1.31
CA LYS A 640 9.23 -26.65 -1.38
C LYS A 640 9.24 -27.56 -0.14
N ASN A 641 10.40 -27.76 0.47
CA ASN A 641 10.57 -28.63 1.64
C ASN A 641 10.62 -27.84 2.96
N SER A 642 10.56 -26.52 2.90
CA SER A 642 10.71 -25.62 4.06
C SER A 642 9.44 -24.83 4.39
N MET A 643 8.44 -24.92 3.52
CA MET A 643 7.15 -24.26 3.64
C MET A 643 6.04 -25.25 3.31
N VAL A 644 5.19 -25.57 4.28
CA VAL A 644 4.05 -26.46 4.09
C VAL A 644 2.78 -25.63 3.91
N PRO A 645 2.06 -25.74 2.79
CA PRO A 645 0.82 -24.99 2.61
C PRO A 645 -0.22 -25.39 3.66
N ILE A 646 -0.84 -24.41 4.33
CA ILE A 646 -1.66 -24.71 5.51
C ILE A 646 -2.92 -25.53 5.17
N TRP A 647 -3.41 -25.47 3.93
CA TRP A 647 -4.53 -26.29 3.48
C TRP A 647 -4.19 -27.79 3.43
N GLU A 648 -2.91 -28.17 3.34
CA GLU A 648 -2.48 -29.58 3.43
C GLU A 648 -2.54 -30.12 4.87
N LEU A 649 -2.62 -29.22 5.86
CA LEU A 649 -2.70 -29.53 7.28
C LEU A 649 -4.16 -29.61 7.79
N VAL A 650 -5.15 -29.41 6.93
CA VAL A 650 -6.57 -29.41 7.30
C VAL A 650 -7.23 -30.73 6.88
N ASP A 651 -7.90 -31.41 7.82
CA ASP A 651 -8.58 -32.68 7.56
C ASP A 651 -9.96 -32.52 6.91
N ASP A 652 -10.66 -31.41 7.17
CA ASP A 652 -11.92 -31.12 6.50
C ASP A 652 -11.68 -30.72 5.04
N ALA A 653 -12.11 -31.57 4.11
CA ALA A 653 -11.88 -31.39 2.68
C ALA A 653 -12.50 -30.10 2.12
N ASN A 654 -13.61 -29.59 2.69
CA ASN A 654 -14.23 -28.36 2.23
C ASN A 654 -13.42 -27.14 2.68
N ILE A 655 -12.95 -27.13 3.93
CA ILE A 655 -12.11 -26.05 4.47
C ILE A 655 -10.76 -26.04 3.74
N SER A 656 -10.14 -27.21 3.57
CA SER A 656 -8.89 -27.38 2.82
C SER A 656 -9.03 -26.83 1.38
N GLN A 657 -10.10 -27.21 0.67
CA GLN A 657 -10.32 -26.72 -0.69
C GLN A 657 -10.58 -25.20 -0.72
N ALA A 658 -11.36 -24.67 0.22
CA ALA A 658 -11.64 -23.23 0.28
C ALA A 658 -10.37 -22.39 0.52
N LEU A 659 -9.48 -22.85 1.40
CA LEU A 659 -8.16 -22.24 1.60
C LEU A 659 -7.32 -22.28 0.33
N LYS A 660 -7.32 -23.41 -0.37
CA LYS A 660 -6.57 -23.53 -1.61
C LYS A 660 -7.13 -22.63 -2.73
N ASP A 661 -8.44 -22.53 -2.87
CA ASP A 661 -9.09 -21.67 -3.88
C ASP A 661 -8.80 -20.18 -3.59
N GLU A 662 -8.79 -19.79 -2.31
CA GLU A 662 -8.38 -18.46 -1.88
C GLU A 662 -6.92 -18.19 -2.26
N PHE A 663 -6.01 -19.14 -1.98
CA PHE A 663 -4.60 -18.98 -2.34
C PHE A 663 -4.39 -18.87 -3.85
N ASP A 664 -5.10 -19.68 -4.64
CA ASP A 664 -5.06 -19.60 -6.10
C ASP A 664 -5.53 -18.21 -6.60
N SER A 665 -6.43 -17.55 -5.87
CA SER A 665 -6.87 -16.18 -6.14
C SER A 665 -5.77 -15.14 -5.83
N TYR A 666 -5.04 -15.29 -4.73
CA TYR A 666 -3.85 -14.48 -4.44
C TYR A 666 -2.77 -14.64 -5.52
N VAL A 667 -2.52 -15.88 -5.97
CA VAL A 667 -1.57 -16.16 -7.06
C VAL A 667 -2.01 -15.49 -8.36
N ALA A 668 -3.29 -15.53 -8.70
CA ALA A 668 -3.82 -14.88 -9.90
C ALA A 668 -3.70 -13.34 -9.81
N GLY A 669 -4.03 -12.75 -8.66
CA GLY A 669 -3.90 -11.32 -8.40
C GLY A 669 -2.46 -10.83 -8.52
N ALA A 670 -1.52 -11.52 -7.84
CA ALA A 670 -0.10 -11.20 -7.89
C ALA A 670 0.47 -11.33 -9.32
N ASN A 671 0.08 -12.36 -10.06
CA ASN A 671 0.46 -12.51 -11.48
C ASN A 671 -0.04 -11.36 -12.33
N SER A 672 -1.30 -10.94 -12.15
CA SER A 672 -1.88 -9.82 -12.89
C SER A 672 -1.14 -8.51 -12.59
N MET A 673 -0.87 -8.25 -11.30
CA MET A 673 -0.12 -7.08 -10.85
C MET A 673 1.28 -7.03 -11.48
N ILE A 674 2.06 -8.10 -11.30
CA ILE A 674 3.45 -8.18 -11.76
C ILE A 674 3.54 -8.09 -13.30
N ASN A 675 2.67 -8.78 -14.03
CA ASN A 675 2.60 -8.65 -15.49
C ASN A 675 2.16 -7.25 -15.95
N GLY A 676 1.40 -6.53 -15.12
CA GLY A 676 1.00 -5.15 -15.36
C GLY A 676 2.18 -4.16 -15.35
N TYR A 677 3.22 -4.48 -14.58
CA TYR A 677 4.45 -3.66 -14.49
C TYR A 677 5.41 -3.88 -15.65
N ASP A 678 5.32 -5.00 -16.36
CA ASP A 678 6.21 -5.28 -17.48
C ASP A 678 6.06 -4.24 -18.60
N PHE A 679 7.20 -3.78 -19.10
CA PHE A 679 7.23 -3.01 -20.33
C PHE A 679 6.71 -3.88 -21.48
N VAL A 680 5.61 -3.44 -22.09
CA VAL A 680 5.12 -4.00 -23.35
C VAL A 680 5.63 -3.11 -24.47
N TYR A 681 6.62 -3.61 -25.22
CA TYR A 681 7.04 -2.95 -26.45
C TYR A 681 5.87 -2.92 -27.43
N VAL A 682 5.22 -1.76 -27.54
CA VAL A 682 4.30 -1.48 -28.62
C VAL A 682 5.14 -0.88 -29.74
N PRO A 683 5.42 -1.61 -30.85
CA PRO A 683 6.13 -1.01 -31.97
C PRO A 683 5.36 0.24 -32.38
N ALA A 684 6.06 1.38 -32.39
CA ALA A 684 5.51 2.60 -32.95
C ALA A 684 4.95 2.27 -34.35
N PRO A 685 3.71 2.67 -34.68
CA PRO A 685 3.19 2.43 -36.01
C PRO A 685 4.20 3.00 -37.01
N PRO A 686 4.55 2.27 -38.09
CA PRO A 686 5.57 2.71 -39.04
C PRO A 686 5.26 4.13 -39.50
N THR A 687 6.16 5.06 -39.20
CA THR A 687 5.93 6.52 -39.16
C THR A 687 5.67 7.16 -40.53
N LYS A 688 5.63 6.39 -41.62
CA LYS A 688 5.32 6.89 -42.96
C LYS A 688 4.30 6.00 -43.67
N GLN A 689 3.07 6.50 -43.75
CA GLN A 689 1.99 5.91 -44.53
C GLN A 689 1.85 6.63 -45.87
N TYR A 690 1.53 5.86 -46.90
CA TYR A 690 1.27 6.32 -48.26
C TYR A 690 -0.16 6.00 -48.65
N ILE A 691 -0.72 6.76 -49.58
CA ILE A 691 -1.96 6.39 -50.25
C ILE A 691 -1.65 5.19 -51.14
N VAL A 692 -2.18 4.02 -50.78
CA VAL A 692 -1.99 2.78 -51.53
C VAL A 692 -3.18 2.44 -52.42
N ASP A 693 -4.33 3.10 -52.23
CA ASP A 693 -5.48 2.96 -53.11
C ASP A 693 -6.37 4.21 -53.11
N ILE A 694 -7.06 4.46 -54.23
CA ILE A 694 -8.05 5.53 -54.38
C ILE A 694 -9.29 4.95 -55.07
N ILE A 695 -10.45 5.24 -54.51
CA ILE A 695 -11.75 4.92 -55.08
C ILE A 695 -12.60 6.17 -55.26
N VAL A 696 -13.55 6.07 -56.18
CA VAL A 696 -14.65 7.02 -56.32
C VAL A 696 -15.94 6.25 -56.13
N VAL A 697 -16.88 6.79 -55.36
CA VAL A 697 -18.21 6.21 -55.15
C VAL A 697 -19.27 7.22 -55.56
N THR A 698 -20.41 6.73 -56.06
CA THR A 698 -21.50 7.56 -56.57
C THR A 698 -22.85 6.91 -56.30
N ASP A 699 -23.86 7.72 -55.96
CA ASP A 699 -25.26 7.31 -55.87
C ASP A 699 -26.18 8.54 -55.96
N GLY A 700 -27.43 8.35 -56.40
CA GLY A 700 -28.44 9.42 -56.38
C GLY A 700 -28.85 9.83 -54.96
N ASN A 701 -28.58 8.99 -53.95
CA ASN A 701 -28.78 9.30 -52.53
C ASN A 701 -27.45 9.42 -51.78
N ASN A 702 -27.30 10.48 -50.99
CA ASN A 702 -26.08 10.78 -50.23
C ASN A 702 -25.64 9.65 -49.28
N ALA A 703 -26.57 9.09 -48.50
CA ALA A 703 -26.25 8.04 -47.53
C ALA A 703 -25.80 6.76 -48.24
N ASN A 704 -26.43 6.42 -49.37
CA ASN A 704 -26.06 5.26 -50.17
C ASN A 704 -24.68 5.42 -50.83
N ALA A 705 -24.34 6.63 -51.30
CA ALA A 705 -23.02 6.91 -51.83
C ALA A 705 -21.94 6.71 -50.76
N LEU A 706 -22.15 7.23 -49.55
CA LEU A 706 -21.24 7.05 -48.42
C LEU A 706 -21.14 5.59 -47.94
N ALA A 707 -22.24 4.84 -47.97
CA ALA A 707 -22.25 3.42 -47.58
C ALA A 707 -21.45 2.52 -48.52
N LYS A 708 -21.14 2.98 -49.75
CA LYS A 708 -20.28 2.26 -50.70
C LYS A 708 -18.78 2.39 -50.39
N ILE A 709 -18.40 3.20 -49.41
CA ILE A 709 -17.00 3.39 -49.03
C ILE A 709 -16.58 2.24 -48.09
N PRO A 710 -15.60 1.40 -48.48
CA PRO A 710 -15.17 0.28 -47.66
C PRO A 710 -14.52 0.73 -46.34
N THR A 711 -14.65 -0.11 -45.32
CA THR A 711 -13.97 0.09 -44.03
C THR A 711 -12.46 0.29 -44.24
N GLY A 712 -11.91 1.32 -43.59
CA GLY A 712 -10.48 1.66 -43.66
C GLY A 712 -10.12 2.75 -44.68
N TYR A 713 -11.01 3.10 -45.61
CA TYR A 713 -10.79 4.22 -46.53
C TYR A 713 -11.11 5.56 -45.85
N LYS A 714 -10.26 6.56 -46.09
CA LYS A 714 -10.46 7.96 -45.67
C LYS A 714 -11.13 8.74 -46.79
N THR A 715 -12.22 9.44 -46.49
CA THR A 715 -12.88 10.34 -47.44
C THR A 715 -12.05 11.59 -47.66
N VAL A 716 -11.96 12.06 -48.89
CA VAL A 716 -11.38 13.38 -49.20
C VAL A 716 -12.26 14.45 -48.59
N CYS A 717 -11.65 15.36 -47.85
CA CYS A 717 -12.34 16.41 -47.10
C CYS A 717 -11.85 17.79 -47.50
N LEU A 718 -12.68 18.81 -47.25
CA LEU A 718 -12.36 20.19 -47.52
C LEU A 718 -11.27 20.70 -46.59
N ASN A 719 -10.35 21.51 -47.12
CA ASN A 719 -9.31 22.16 -46.35
C ASN A 719 -9.77 23.54 -45.85
N THR A 720 -10.62 23.55 -44.82
CA THR A 720 -11.12 24.77 -44.17
C THR A 720 -10.22 25.15 -43.00
N LYS A 721 -9.39 26.20 -43.15
CA LYS A 721 -8.74 26.84 -42.01
C LYS A 721 -9.70 27.85 -41.39
N ILE A 722 -10.36 27.54 -40.27
CA ILE A 722 -10.73 28.53 -39.24
C ILE A 722 -10.62 27.85 -37.85
N GLY A 723 -9.68 28.35 -37.03
CA GLY A 723 -9.61 28.22 -35.55
C GLY A 723 -9.81 26.84 -34.91
N GLY A 724 -8.71 26.15 -34.59
CA GLY A 724 -8.63 25.18 -33.47
C GLY A 724 -9.35 23.83 -33.64
N ASP A 725 -10.60 23.82 -34.09
CA ASP A 725 -11.44 22.63 -34.20
C ASP A 725 -11.65 22.23 -35.67
N LYS A 726 -11.22 21.02 -36.01
CA LYS A 726 -11.37 20.46 -37.35
C LYS A 726 -12.81 20.01 -37.58
N ASN A 727 -13.67 20.90 -38.05
CA ASN A 727 -14.87 20.47 -38.77
C ASN A 727 -14.45 19.91 -40.14
N VAL A 728 -14.21 18.60 -40.19
CA VAL A 728 -13.77 17.89 -41.41
C VAL A 728 -14.99 17.66 -42.32
N GLU A 729 -15.43 18.69 -43.04
CA GLU A 729 -16.50 18.57 -44.03
C GLU A 729 -16.01 17.72 -45.22
N ARG A 730 -16.78 16.69 -45.62
CA ARG A 730 -16.43 15.83 -46.76
C ARG A 730 -16.54 16.63 -48.06
N LEU A 731 -15.57 16.45 -48.95
CA LEU A 731 -15.65 17.00 -50.29
C LEU A 731 -16.61 16.14 -51.11
N GLU A 732 -17.77 16.69 -51.42
CA GLU A 732 -18.70 16.16 -52.41
C GLU A 732 -18.33 16.74 -53.78
N ALA A 733 -17.96 15.88 -54.73
CA ALA A 733 -17.30 16.25 -55.98
C ALA A 733 -18.25 16.82 -57.05
N ASN A 734 -19.57 16.73 -56.81
CA ASN A 734 -20.64 17.23 -57.67
C ASN A 734 -21.41 18.41 -57.03
N SER A 735 -20.80 19.09 -56.06
CA SER A 735 -21.53 19.95 -55.11
C SER A 735 -22.17 21.16 -55.75
N GLY A 736 -23.47 21.30 -55.56
CA GLY A 736 -24.28 22.38 -56.12
C GLY A 736 -24.68 22.21 -57.58
N ALA A 737 -24.32 21.09 -58.22
CA ALA A 737 -24.65 20.82 -59.62
C ALA A 737 -25.90 19.94 -59.84
N GLY A 738 -26.44 19.35 -58.77
CA GLY A 738 -27.74 18.66 -58.80
C GLY A 738 -27.75 17.27 -59.45
N GLY A 739 -26.57 16.63 -59.60
CA GLY A 739 -26.44 15.24 -60.05
C GLY A 739 -26.30 14.23 -58.91
N ASP A 740 -25.63 13.10 -59.18
CA ASP A 740 -25.34 12.09 -58.15
C ASP A 740 -24.41 12.67 -57.07
N PHE A 741 -24.51 12.16 -55.84
CA PHE A 741 -23.55 12.43 -54.78
C PHE A 741 -22.27 11.63 -55.03
N ILE A 742 -21.14 12.32 -55.19
CA ILE A 742 -19.88 11.69 -55.58
C ILE A 742 -18.80 11.96 -54.52
N TYR A 743 -18.21 10.89 -53.99
CA TYR A 743 -17.14 10.97 -53.01
C TYR A 743 -15.88 10.27 -53.48
N ILE A 744 -14.74 10.90 -53.23
CA ILE A 744 -13.42 10.32 -53.42
C ILE A 744 -12.93 9.83 -52.06
N ALA A 745 -12.42 8.61 -52.00
CA ALA A 745 -11.85 8.05 -50.78
C ALA A 745 -10.54 7.32 -51.08
N TYR A 746 -9.64 7.24 -50.09
CA TYR A 746 -8.33 6.66 -50.27
C TYR A 746 -7.89 5.81 -49.07
N LEU A 747 -7.12 4.76 -49.34
CA LEU A 747 -6.58 3.87 -48.31
C LEU A 747 -5.13 4.21 -48.03
N LEU A 748 -4.78 4.30 -46.75
CA LEU A 748 -3.39 4.44 -46.31
C LEU A 748 -2.78 3.06 -46.06
N GLY A 749 -1.51 2.90 -46.45
CA GLY A 749 -0.72 1.69 -46.22
C GLY A 749 0.76 2.01 -46.11
N THR A 750 1.55 1.03 -45.70
CA THR A 750 2.99 1.21 -45.41
C THR A 750 3.89 0.74 -46.55
N ASP A 751 3.33 -0.01 -47.50
CA ASP A 751 4.03 -0.54 -48.67
C ASP A 751 4.23 0.56 -49.73
N ILE A 752 5.43 1.15 -49.75
CA ILE A 752 5.81 2.20 -50.71
C ILE A 752 5.77 1.73 -52.18
N THR A 753 5.86 0.42 -52.43
CA THR A 753 5.77 -0.13 -53.79
C THR A 753 4.34 -0.04 -54.33
N LYS A 754 3.35 0.01 -53.43
CA LYS A 754 1.95 0.27 -53.74
C LYS A 754 1.59 1.75 -53.63
N ALA A 755 2.51 2.66 -53.35
CA ALA A 755 2.14 4.07 -53.23
C ALA A 755 1.63 4.65 -54.56
N ILE A 756 0.49 5.32 -54.50
CA ILE A 756 0.05 6.25 -55.54
C ILE A 756 0.89 7.52 -55.40
N ARG A 757 1.39 8.04 -56.51
CA ARG A 757 2.43 9.06 -56.58
C ARG A 757 1.99 10.36 -57.26
N ASP A 758 0.89 10.32 -58.01
CA ASP A 758 0.31 11.51 -58.63
C ASP A 758 -1.13 11.27 -59.06
N ILE A 759 -1.88 12.37 -59.24
CA ILE A 759 -3.27 12.41 -59.71
C ILE A 759 -3.40 13.37 -60.90
N LYS A 760 -4.25 13.00 -61.86
CA LYS A 760 -4.72 13.87 -62.95
C LYS A 760 -6.23 13.84 -63.04
N ILE A 761 -6.84 15.02 -63.10
CA ILE A 761 -8.24 15.22 -63.42
C ILE A 761 -8.35 15.60 -64.89
N LEU A 762 -9.10 14.83 -65.68
CA LEU A 762 -9.12 14.95 -67.14
C LEU A 762 -10.53 14.85 -67.72
N GLU A 763 -10.77 15.61 -68.78
CA GLU A 763 -11.95 15.52 -69.66
C GLU A 763 -11.78 14.35 -70.66
N GLY A 764 -11.83 13.11 -70.16
CA GLY A 764 -11.60 11.90 -70.96
C GLY A 764 -10.19 11.75 -71.57
N GLY A 765 -10.01 10.76 -72.46
CA GLY A 765 -8.76 10.53 -73.21
C GLY A 765 -7.74 9.56 -72.57
N LYS A 766 -6.62 9.29 -73.28
CA LYS A 766 -5.51 8.46 -72.80
C LYS A 766 -4.46 9.34 -72.10
N SER A 767 -4.09 8.99 -70.88
CA SER A 767 -3.24 9.83 -70.00
C SER A 767 -1.95 9.17 -69.53
N GLY A 768 -1.75 7.87 -69.83
CA GLY A 768 -0.69 7.04 -69.24
C GLY A 768 -0.89 6.71 -67.76
N TYR A 769 -2.02 7.12 -67.17
CA TYR A 769 -2.42 6.90 -65.78
C TYR A 769 -3.54 5.84 -65.72
N THR A 770 -3.75 5.25 -64.56
CA THR A 770 -4.90 4.38 -64.32
C THR A 770 -6.14 5.24 -64.10
N LYS A 771 -7.15 5.08 -64.98
CA LYS A 771 -8.43 5.81 -64.91
C LYS A 771 -9.38 5.12 -63.93
N ILE A 772 -9.97 5.89 -63.00
CA ILE A 772 -11.16 5.46 -62.27
C ILE A 772 -12.38 5.77 -63.13
N ASN A 773 -13.12 4.74 -63.54
CA ASN A 773 -14.17 4.87 -64.56
C ASN A 773 -15.52 5.33 -63.99
N ILE A 774 -15.50 6.40 -63.20
CA ILE A 774 -16.68 7.10 -62.68
C ILE A 774 -16.55 8.57 -63.07
N ASP A 775 -17.56 9.06 -63.77
CA ASP A 775 -17.66 10.47 -64.16
C ASP A 775 -17.97 11.32 -62.92
N LEU A 776 -17.13 12.33 -62.66
CA LEU A 776 -17.27 13.23 -61.52
C LEU A 776 -18.39 14.27 -61.71
N ASN A 777 -19.00 14.35 -62.91
CA ASN A 777 -20.20 15.14 -63.20
C ASN A 777 -21.45 14.26 -63.45
N ARG A 778 -21.43 13.01 -62.96
CA ARG A 778 -22.49 12.04 -63.26
C ARG A 778 -23.87 12.60 -62.91
N ASN A 779 -24.77 12.54 -63.89
CA ASN A 779 -26.15 13.06 -63.82
C ASN A 779 -26.30 14.57 -63.56
N ALA A 780 -25.23 15.36 -63.60
CA ALA A 780 -25.28 16.81 -63.44
C ALA A 780 -25.25 17.58 -64.79
N GLY A 781 -25.06 16.89 -65.92
CA GLY A 781 -25.13 17.50 -67.26
C GLY A 781 -23.88 18.26 -67.72
N GLY A 782 -22.74 18.09 -67.03
CA GLY A 782 -21.46 18.73 -67.35
C GLY A 782 -20.54 17.96 -68.30
N LYS A 783 -19.25 18.30 -68.28
CA LYS A 783 -18.21 17.57 -69.02
C LYS A 783 -17.93 16.21 -68.36
N TYR A 784 -17.50 15.22 -69.15
CA TYR A 784 -17.07 13.93 -68.60
C TYR A 784 -15.71 14.04 -67.92
N ILE A 785 -15.71 14.21 -66.60
CA ILE A 785 -14.50 14.45 -65.81
C ILE A 785 -14.12 13.19 -65.04
N TYR A 786 -12.86 12.77 -65.12
CA TYR A 786 -12.40 11.54 -64.47
C TYR A 786 -11.12 11.76 -63.66
N LEU A 787 -11.06 11.09 -62.50
CA LEU A 787 -9.83 10.95 -61.72
C LEU A 787 -8.95 9.85 -62.32
N ASN A 788 -7.68 10.16 -62.51
CA ASN A 788 -6.65 9.22 -62.96
C ASN A 788 -5.49 9.28 -61.97
N TYR A 789 -4.89 8.13 -61.64
CA TYR A 789 -3.75 8.07 -60.72
C TYR A 789 -2.55 7.32 -61.34
N SER A 790 -1.34 7.63 -60.87
CA SER A 790 -0.13 6.90 -61.23
C SER A 790 0.56 6.32 -59.99
N ARG A 791 1.12 5.12 -60.12
CA ARG A 791 1.99 4.50 -59.10
C ARG A 791 3.48 4.64 -59.44
N THR A 792 3.80 5.16 -60.62
CA THR A 792 5.17 5.20 -61.18
C THR A 792 5.68 6.62 -61.45
N ILE A 793 4.79 7.60 -61.54
CA ILE A 793 5.11 9.00 -61.88
C ILE A 793 4.79 9.87 -60.66
N GLY A 794 5.76 10.66 -60.19
CA GLY A 794 5.63 11.56 -59.04
C GLY A 794 6.22 11.01 -57.73
N SER A 795 5.96 11.71 -56.63
CA SER A 795 6.38 11.33 -55.27
C SER A 795 5.21 10.68 -54.50
N PRO A 796 5.45 9.67 -53.64
CA PRO A 796 4.38 8.99 -52.89
C PRO A 796 3.44 9.96 -52.21
N LEU A 797 2.13 9.81 -52.42
CA LEU A 797 1.12 10.65 -51.78
C LEU A 797 0.88 10.18 -50.35
N THR A 798 0.67 11.12 -49.45
CA THR A 798 0.38 10.88 -48.02
C THR A 798 -1.02 11.38 -47.63
N ALA A 799 -1.59 12.33 -48.39
CA ALA A 799 -2.98 12.79 -48.22
C ALA A 799 -3.56 13.43 -49.49
N ILE A 800 -4.89 13.41 -49.60
CA ILE A 800 -5.66 14.17 -50.59
C ILE A 800 -6.68 15.01 -49.84
N SER A 801 -6.80 16.28 -50.22
CA SER A 801 -7.85 17.18 -49.74
C SER A 801 -8.39 17.97 -50.93
N GLY A 802 -9.34 18.86 -50.71
CA GLY A 802 -9.78 19.79 -51.75
C GLY A 802 -10.44 21.02 -51.18
N TYR A 803 -10.95 21.87 -52.07
CA TYR A 803 -11.57 23.13 -51.69
C TYR A 803 -12.66 23.52 -52.67
N TYR A 804 -13.54 24.40 -52.22
CA TYR A 804 -14.56 25.05 -53.04
C TYR A 804 -14.17 26.50 -53.34
N GLY A 805 -14.20 26.90 -54.61
CA GLY A 805 -14.01 28.28 -55.05
C GLY A 805 -13.09 28.44 -56.27
N GLU A 806 -13.23 29.56 -56.98
CA GLU A 806 -12.42 29.90 -58.16
C GLU A 806 -10.98 30.32 -57.83
N LYS A 807 -10.74 30.73 -56.58
CA LYS A 807 -9.44 31.21 -56.08
C LYS A 807 -9.16 30.62 -54.71
N TYR A 808 -8.03 29.93 -54.59
CA TYR A 808 -7.55 29.38 -53.32
C TYR A 808 -6.03 29.42 -53.27
N SER A 809 -5.48 29.84 -52.13
CA SER A 809 -4.04 29.81 -51.91
C SER A 809 -3.64 28.44 -51.38
N MET A 810 -2.79 27.72 -52.12
CA MET A 810 -2.29 26.41 -51.70
C MET A 810 -1.56 26.52 -50.34
N PRO A 811 -1.96 25.76 -49.31
CA PRO A 811 -1.29 25.79 -48.02
C PRO A 811 0.13 25.21 -48.12
N ALA A 812 1.00 25.64 -47.20
CA ALA A 812 2.35 25.10 -47.11
C ALA A 812 2.33 23.56 -46.99
N GLY A 813 3.16 22.90 -47.80
CA GLY A 813 3.26 21.44 -47.85
C GLY A 813 2.22 20.72 -48.73
N TRP A 814 1.32 21.45 -49.40
CA TRP A 814 0.40 20.90 -50.39
C TRP A 814 0.79 21.31 -51.82
N SER A 815 0.46 20.46 -52.79
CA SER A 815 0.65 20.67 -54.22
C SER A 815 -0.66 20.48 -54.99
N ALA A 816 -0.76 21.02 -56.20
CA ALA A 816 -1.87 20.72 -57.08
C ALA A 816 -1.60 19.40 -57.83
N PRO A 817 -2.63 18.62 -58.18
CA PRO A 817 -2.53 17.55 -59.18
C PRO A 817 -1.83 18.03 -60.46
N SER A 818 -0.99 17.18 -61.07
CA SER A 818 -0.25 17.51 -62.30
C SER A 818 -1.15 17.93 -63.48
N SER A 819 -2.41 17.53 -63.43
CA SER A 819 -3.48 18.15 -64.21
C SER A 819 -4.65 18.35 -63.27
N ASN A 820 -4.89 19.59 -62.88
CA ASN A 820 -5.98 19.97 -62.00
C ASN A 820 -6.99 20.80 -62.80
N MET A 821 -8.25 20.43 -62.71
CA MET A 821 -9.36 21.16 -63.33
C MET A 821 -10.57 21.08 -62.41
N ASP A 822 -11.52 21.97 -62.63
CA ASP A 822 -12.77 21.98 -61.88
C ASP A 822 -13.47 20.62 -62.04
N LEU A 823 -13.74 19.94 -60.93
CA LEU A 823 -14.43 18.64 -60.95
C LEU A 823 -15.85 18.81 -61.53
N ASN A 824 -16.46 19.97 -61.29
CA ASN A 824 -17.81 20.36 -61.74
C ASN A 824 -17.86 21.00 -63.14
N LYS A 825 -16.77 20.92 -63.91
CA LYS A 825 -16.63 21.70 -65.15
C LYS A 825 -17.80 21.49 -66.10
N GLY A 826 -18.54 22.56 -66.37
CA GLY A 826 -19.66 22.59 -67.31
C GLY A 826 -20.99 22.06 -66.79
N ALA A 827 -21.05 21.54 -65.56
CA ALA A 827 -22.31 21.12 -64.92
C ALA A 827 -23.05 22.30 -64.27
N GLY A 828 -22.32 23.35 -63.87
CA GLY A 828 -22.83 24.48 -63.09
C GLY A 828 -23.02 24.07 -61.63
N GLY A 829 -22.30 24.70 -60.70
CA GLY A 829 -22.23 24.29 -59.30
C GLY A 829 -21.09 25.00 -58.58
N LYS A 830 -20.61 24.46 -57.45
CA LYS A 830 -19.37 24.96 -56.83
C LYS A 830 -18.18 24.64 -57.74
N TYR A 831 -17.18 25.52 -57.77
CA TYR A 831 -15.87 25.21 -58.35
C TYR A 831 -15.09 24.32 -57.39
N ILE A 832 -14.67 23.14 -57.84
CA ILE A 832 -14.11 22.11 -56.94
C ILE A 832 -12.76 21.68 -57.46
N TYR A 833 -11.75 21.70 -56.59
CA TYR A 833 -10.38 21.31 -56.96
C TYR A 833 -9.76 20.46 -55.87
N LEU A 834 -8.87 19.54 -56.29
CA LEU A 834 -8.09 18.71 -55.38
C LEU A 834 -6.73 19.33 -55.08
N MET A 835 -6.18 18.93 -53.94
CA MET A 835 -4.82 19.21 -53.49
C MET A 835 -4.20 17.92 -52.93
N LEU A 836 -2.89 17.79 -53.11
CA LEU A 836 -2.12 16.60 -52.80
C LEU A 836 -1.04 16.92 -51.75
N LYS A 837 -0.77 15.96 -50.87
CA LYS A 837 0.37 15.99 -49.96
C LYS A 837 1.26 14.79 -50.25
N HIS A 838 2.58 14.99 -50.25
CA HIS A 838 3.59 13.96 -50.51
C HIS A 838 4.35 13.56 -49.24
#